data_AF-A0A2V6PQV7-F1
#
_entry.id   AF-A0A2V6PQV7-F1
#
_cell.length_a   1.000
_cell.length_b   1.000
_cell.length_c   1.000
_cell.angle_alpha   90.00
_cell.angle_beta   90.00
_cell.angle_gamma   90.00
#
_symmetry.space_group_name_H-M   'P 1'
#
loop_
_entity.id
_entity.type
_entity.pdbx_description
1 polymer ?
#
loop_
_entity_poly.entity_id
_entity_poly.type
_entity_poly.pdbx_seq_one_letter_code
_entity_poly.pdbx_strand_id
1 'polypeptide(L)'
;MPSSFDVRFRVNGGTVSLTVPPEALLLDVLRDRLGLKGAKRSCDMQVCGACTVLVDGDAVSACTYLAVEVDGREVTTVEGLEQAEQLSPLQQAFVDRGSVQCGFCTAGMLMTASALLAEDRTPTREQVLHELRGNLCRCTGYQKIVEAILGCANGDSRPVPHDHAPRVEFHVVGRSVPRRDAVEKVTGRARYVSDLTHPGMAHARLLRSPYAHARIVRIDTSRARQLAGVHAVLTGADLQAVCDPYHGPAFRDRPMLAIDVARYEGEPVVAVAAEDDAIADRALELIEIEWEELPAVTTLAEALEPGAALVHERTPLAGHFADLSSLRPEPGTNVCHRFDYARGRVDDALAAADVVVEDTFAFPRVQHVSMEPHAALAAWDDEGGVTVWASTQNPFSVRVELAKMFGVPLGRIRIVVPLVGGGFGGKTYAKLEPIVVALARVARRPVRLIASVDDAFRTVRRCDARTTVRLGFAGDGTLRAVDCRGDFDVGAYADIGPRIIQKGTYTATGPYRVPHVRLASRAVYTNTTPGGAFRGFGVPELAWAVESLVDEAARRLDRDPVELRRQNLLNHGEEFAPGDTPIDGKFEESLSRAAEGIRWTQATAADRARGVAMMLKASIAPSVSEAIVRLHADASVTVLASTVELGQGARTVMAQIAAEVLAVPLDYVTVLTPDTSVTPYDQTTSSSRSTTLVGRAVQEAAADVVAQLIRIASIRLGVRSGVRRARSRSLRHGGRRAHRSRCRRAGADGGAARRQHAILGNGSRRGRDQSRRRDRRDHRRRLCLRRGRRTLHQSDPVRGAGRRRRHAGTRAYATRRDGLQRGATPERHARRLPRAARGRRPGASRVPVRRER
;
A
#
# COMPACT_ATOMS: atom_id res chain seq x y z
N MET A 1 41.67 15.46 -19.88
CA MET A 1 40.53 15.23 -20.78
C MET A 1 39.72 16.51 -20.88
N PRO A 2 39.07 16.83 -22.00
CA PRO A 2 38.18 17.98 -22.08
C PRO A 2 37.02 17.82 -21.07
N SER A 3 36.57 18.94 -20.48
CA SER A 3 35.50 18.96 -19.47
C SER A 3 34.11 18.72 -20.05
N SER A 4 33.99 18.74 -21.39
CA SER A 4 32.74 18.50 -22.10
C SER A 4 33.00 18.09 -23.55
N PHE A 5 32.02 17.43 -24.16
CA PHE A 5 32.02 16.94 -25.54
C PHE A 5 30.76 17.42 -26.25
N ASP A 6 30.89 17.82 -27.51
CA ASP A 6 29.75 18.06 -28.39
C ASP A 6 29.33 16.72 -29.00
N VAL A 7 28.09 16.33 -28.72
CA VAL A 7 27.50 15.07 -29.19
C VAL A 7 26.36 15.40 -30.15
N ARG A 8 26.40 14.82 -31.35
CA ARG A 8 25.35 14.93 -32.36
C ARG A 8 24.83 13.55 -32.73
N PHE A 9 23.54 13.30 -32.50
CA PHE A 9 22.93 12.00 -32.73
C PHE A 9 21.48 12.14 -33.18
N ARG A 10 20.88 11.05 -33.66
CA ARG A 10 19.45 11.01 -33.99
C ARG A 10 18.67 10.39 -32.84
N VAL A 11 17.52 10.96 -32.49
CA VAL A 11 16.60 10.38 -31.50
C VAL A 11 15.17 10.40 -32.03
N ASN A 12 14.51 9.23 -32.04
CA ASN A 12 13.16 9.03 -32.59
C ASN A 12 12.99 9.68 -33.99
N GLY A 13 13.99 9.54 -34.86
CA GLY A 13 14.01 10.10 -36.21
C GLY A 13 14.51 11.55 -36.34
N GLY A 14 14.51 12.35 -35.25
CA GLY A 14 14.98 13.75 -35.25
C GLY A 14 16.47 13.89 -34.92
N THR A 15 17.13 14.96 -35.39
CA THR A 15 18.55 15.22 -35.08
C THR A 15 18.69 16.13 -33.87
N VAL A 16 19.59 15.79 -32.94
CA VAL A 16 19.90 16.55 -31.73
C VAL A 16 21.40 16.83 -31.68
N SER A 17 21.78 18.00 -31.19
CA SER A 17 23.17 18.36 -30.88
C SER A 17 23.23 19.05 -29.52
N LEU A 18 24.09 18.57 -28.64
CA LEU A 18 24.22 19.08 -27.27
C LEU A 18 25.64 18.85 -26.73
N THR A 19 26.05 19.75 -25.84
CA THR A 19 27.31 19.64 -25.10
C THR A 19 27.06 18.93 -23.78
N VAL A 20 27.81 17.86 -23.50
CA VAL A 20 27.71 17.05 -22.27
C VAL A 20 29.05 16.82 -21.61
N PRO A 21 29.11 16.68 -20.27
CA PRO A 21 30.30 16.18 -19.59
C PRO A 21 30.56 14.70 -19.96
N PRO A 22 31.81 14.21 -19.86
CA PRO A 22 32.15 12.84 -20.24
C PRO A 22 31.38 11.76 -19.46
N GLU A 23 31.05 12.02 -18.20
CA GLU A 23 30.31 11.13 -17.32
C GLU A 23 28.78 11.20 -17.48
N ALA A 24 28.27 12.04 -18.38
CA ALA A 24 26.82 12.15 -18.59
C ALA A 24 26.24 10.81 -19.04
N LEU A 25 25.23 10.34 -18.32
CA LEU A 25 24.48 9.14 -18.69
C LEU A 25 23.45 9.47 -19.77
N LEU A 26 23.25 8.56 -20.72
CA LEU A 26 22.24 8.69 -21.77
C LEU A 26 20.84 8.89 -21.17
N LEU A 27 20.53 8.22 -20.05
CA LEU A 27 19.26 8.36 -19.35
C LEU A 27 19.00 9.80 -18.89
N ASP A 28 20.00 10.49 -18.36
CA ASP A 28 19.89 11.88 -17.90
C ASP A 28 19.69 12.84 -19.07
N VAL A 29 20.42 12.62 -20.17
CA VAL A 29 20.26 13.42 -21.39
C VAL A 29 18.83 13.27 -21.94
N LEU A 30 18.37 12.03 -22.15
CA LEU A 30 17.03 11.77 -22.68
C LEU A 30 15.95 12.37 -21.77
N ARG A 31 16.03 12.12 -20.46
CA ARG A 31 14.99 12.54 -19.54
C ARG A 31 15.04 14.04 -19.27
N ASP A 32 16.18 14.56 -18.82
CA ASP A 32 16.26 15.87 -18.19
C ASP A 32 16.67 16.97 -19.15
N ARG A 33 17.36 16.65 -20.25
CA ARG A 33 17.70 17.62 -21.31
C ARG A 33 16.70 17.62 -22.46
N LEU A 34 16.21 16.44 -22.86
CA LEU A 34 15.30 16.29 -24.00
C LEU A 34 13.82 16.11 -23.61
N GLY A 35 13.51 15.88 -22.32
CA GLY A 35 12.14 15.72 -21.84
C GLY A 35 11.49 14.37 -22.20
N LEU A 36 12.26 13.42 -22.75
CA LEU A 36 11.82 12.07 -23.09
C LEU A 36 11.80 11.19 -21.83
N LYS A 37 10.70 11.28 -21.07
CA LYS A 37 10.55 10.60 -19.78
C LYS A 37 10.05 9.15 -19.90
N GLY A 38 9.94 8.59 -21.11
CA GLY A 38 9.50 7.22 -21.34
C GLY A 38 10.44 6.18 -20.75
N ALA A 39 11.76 6.37 -20.95
CA ALA A 39 12.78 5.62 -20.23
C ALA A 39 12.74 5.99 -18.73
N LYS A 40 12.54 4.99 -17.86
CA LYS A 40 12.34 5.20 -16.42
C LYS A 40 13.60 4.96 -15.61
N ARG A 41 13.92 5.91 -14.72
CA ARG A 41 14.95 5.78 -13.69
C ARG A 41 14.42 4.91 -12.54
N SER A 42 15.16 3.87 -12.16
CA SER A 42 14.73 2.89 -11.15
C SER A 42 15.92 2.39 -10.33
N CYS A 43 16.63 1.38 -10.84
CA CYS A 43 17.73 0.75 -10.11
C CYS A 43 19.07 1.42 -10.28
N ASP A 44 19.30 2.13 -11.40
CA ASP A 44 20.58 2.74 -11.77
C ASP A 44 21.80 1.79 -11.73
N MET A 45 21.54 0.50 -11.94
CA MET A 45 22.51 -0.59 -11.87
C MET A 45 22.38 -1.57 -13.05
N GLN A 46 21.66 -1.22 -14.13
CA GLN A 46 21.45 -2.10 -15.31
C GLN A 46 20.71 -3.43 -15.03
N VAL A 47 20.09 -3.61 -13.85
CA VAL A 47 19.41 -4.86 -13.48
C VAL A 47 17.93 -4.89 -13.90
N CYS A 48 17.23 -3.76 -13.81
CA CYS A 48 15.76 -3.77 -13.90
C CYS A 48 15.18 -3.58 -15.30
N GLY A 49 15.96 -3.08 -16.26
CA GLY A 49 15.54 -2.81 -17.64
C GLY A 49 14.39 -1.79 -17.78
N ALA A 50 14.11 -0.95 -16.78
CA ALA A 50 13.07 0.08 -16.90
C ALA A 50 13.51 1.28 -17.75
N CYS A 51 14.82 1.47 -17.90
CA CYS A 51 15.45 2.53 -18.70
C CYS A 51 15.87 2.06 -20.09
N THR A 52 15.43 0.88 -20.54
CA THR A 52 15.87 0.33 -21.83
C THR A 52 15.44 1.24 -22.98
N VAL A 53 16.39 1.51 -23.87
CA VAL A 53 16.23 2.21 -25.16
C VAL A 53 16.94 1.39 -26.24
N LEU A 54 16.73 1.73 -27.51
CA LEU A 54 17.49 1.14 -28.60
C LEU A 54 18.59 2.10 -29.04
N VAL A 55 19.80 1.61 -29.25
CA VAL A 55 20.91 2.32 -29.91
C VAL A 55 21.29 1.52 -31.14
N ASP A 56 21.10 2.09 -32.33
CA ASP A 56 21.28 1.43 -33.63
C ASP A 56 20.51 0.09 -33.76
N GLY A 57 19.38 -0.02 -33.04
CA GLY A 57 18.53 -1.21 -33.00
C GLY A 57 18.74 -2.10 -31.77
N ASP A 58 19.88 -2.00 -31.10
CA ASP A 58 20.23 -2.84 -29.95
C ASP A 58 19.63 -2.32 -28.64
N ALA A 59 19.04 -3.22 -27.85
CA ALA A 59 18.47 -2.88 -26.55
C ALA A 59 19.56 -2.64 -25.49
N VAL A 60 19.70 -1.40 -25.03
CA VAL A 60 20.71 -0.99 -24.03
C VAL A 60 20.08 -0.36 -22.80
N SER A 61 20.77 -0.47 -21.65
CA SER A 61 20.36 0.19 -20.41
C SER A 61 20.88 1.61 -20.36
N ALA A 62 20.02 2.60 -20.63
CA ALA A 62 20.42 4.00 -20.66
C ALA A 62 21.01 4.53 -19.34
N CYS A 63 20.74 3.89 -18.19
CA CYS A 63 21.27 4.30 -16.89
C CYS A 63 22.76 4.02 -16.69
N THR A 64 23.38 3.21 -17.54
CA THR A 64 24.82 2.90 -17.51
C THR A 64 25.52 3.20 -18.83
N TYR A 65 24.77 3.58 -19.87
CA TYR A 65 25.29 3.96 -21.18
C TYR A 65 25.70 5.44 -21.17
N LEU A 66 26.92 5.77 -21.63
CA LEU A 66 27.38 7.16 -21.63
C LEU A 66 26.79 7.92 -22.82
N ALA A 67 26.43 9.19 -22.60
CA ALA A 67 25.87 10.04 -23.63
C ALA A 67 26.87 10.32 -24.76
N VAL A 68 28.18 10.30 -24.49
CA VAL A 68 29.21 10.48 -25.52
C VAL A 68 29.28 9.30 -26.49
N GLU A 69 28.81 8.11 -26.09
CA GLU A 69 28.85 6.91 -26.93
C GLU A 69 27.76 6.88 -28.01
N VAL A 70 26.77 7.79 -27.95
CA VAL A 70 25.73 7.90 -28.98
C VAL A 70 26.08 8.87 -30.11
N ASP A 71 27.26 9.49 -30.09
CA ASP A 71 27.66 10.40 -31.17
C ASP A 71 27.61 9.71 -32.54
N GLY A 72 26.91 10.32 -33.49
CA GLY A 72 26.66 9.78 -34.83
C GLY A 72 25.63 8.64 -34.92
N ARG A 73 25.03 8.20 -33.80
CA ARG A 73 24.15 7.01 -33.74
C ARG A 73 22.65 7.36 -33.73
N GLU A 74 21.81 6.34 -33.91
CA GLU A 74 20.35 6.45 -33.79
C GLU A 74 19.85 5.87 -32.46
N VAL A 75 19.16 6.69 -31.68
CA VAL A 75 18.51 6.31 -30.42
C VAL A 75 17.00 6.23 -30.63
N THR A 76 16.39 5.10 -30.31
CA THR A 76 14.92 4.97 -30.27
C THR A 76 14.45 4.74 -28.84
N THR A 77 13.49 5.56 -28.42
CA THR A 77 12.80 5.45 -27.13
C THR A 77 11.37 4.95 -27.33
N VAL A 78 10.64 4.67 -26.25
CA VAL A 78 9.25 4.22 -26.35
C VAL A 78 8.35 5.26 -27.03
N GLU A 79 8.68 6.55 -26.89
CA GLU A 79 8.01 7.64 -27.58
C GLU A 79 8.13 7.54 -29.10
N GLY A 80 9.22 6.94 -29.62
CA GLY A 80 9.45 6.74 -31.05
C GLY A 80 8.70 5.55 -31.66
N LEU A 81 8.06 4.70 -30.84
CA LEU A 81 7.26 3.58 -31.34
C LEU A 81 5.89 4.03 -31.87
N GLU A 82 5.37 5.15 -31.36
CA GLU A 82 4.10 5.73 -31.82
C GLU A 82 4.37 6.64 -33.03
N GLN A 83 3.62 6.46 -34.11
CA GLN A 83 3.77 7.26 -35.33
C GLN A 83 2.42 7.89 -35.71
N ALA A 84 2.39 9.20 -35.95
CA ALA A 84 1.18 9.95 -36.30
C ALA A 84 -0.02 9.64 -35.38
N GLU A 85 0.23 9.60 -34.07
CA GLU A 85 -0.75 9.27 -33.00
C GLU A 85 -1.34 7.85 -33.06
N GLN A 86 -0.72 6.95 -33.84
CA GLN A 86 -1.07 5.54 -33.91
C GLN A 86 -0.07 4.70 -33.12
N LEU A 87 -0.61 3.86 -32.24
CA LEU A 87 0.19 2.89 -31.49
C LEU A 87 0.82 1.88 -32.45
N SER A 88 2.07 1.49 -32.17
CA SER A 88 2.66 0.34 -32.84
C SER A 88 1.83 -0.94 -32.57
N PRO A 89 1.91 -1.97 -33.44
CA PRO A 89 1.25 -3.25 -33.20
C PRO A 89 1.57 -3.84 -31.83
N LEU A 90 2.81 -3.68 -31.36
CA LEU A 90 3.26 -4.15 -30.05
C LEU A 90 2.63 -3.35 -28.91
N GLN A 91 2.59 -2.01 -29.01
CA GLN A 91 1.92 -1.16 -28.02
C GLN A 91 0.43 -1.51 -27.94
N GLN A 92 -0.24 -1.70 -29.07
CA GLN A 92 -1.64 -2.09 -29.14
C GLN A 92 -1.88 -3.47 -28.51
N ALA A 93 -1.02 -4.45 -28.78
CA ALA A 93 -1.11 -5.79 -28.17
C ALA A 93 -0.99 -5.73 -26.63
N PHE A 94 -0.14 -4.87 -26.08
CA PHE A 94 -0.03 -4.67 -24.63
C PHE A 94 -1.30 -4.06 -24.03
N VAL A 95 -1.95 -3.13 -24.74
CA VAL A 95 -3.24 -2.53 -24.34
C VAL A 95 -4.34 -3.59 -24.33
N ASP A 96 -4.48 -4.32 -25.44
CA ASP A 96 -5.58 -5.28 -25.64
C ASP A 96 -5.51 -6.47 -24.69
N ARG A 97 -4.31 -6.99 -24.42
CA ARG A 97 -4.13 -8.11 -23.48
C ARG A 97 -4.11 -7.68 -22.01
N GLY A 98 -4.09 -6.37 -21.75
CA GLY A 98 -3.98 -5.83 -20.39
C GLY A 98 -2.65 -6.21 -19.74
N SER A 99 -1.57 -6.16 -20.51
CA SER A 99 -0.19 -6.52 -20.11
C SER A 99 0.49 -5.43 -19.29
N VAL A 100 -0.28 -4.42 -18.88
CA VAL A 100 0.15 -3.24 -18.16
C VAL A 100 -0.60 -3.13 -16.84
N GLN A 101 0.14 -2.98 -15.74
CA GLN A 101 -0.39 -2.65 -14.42
C GLN A 101 0.11 -1.28 -13.97
N CYS A 102 1.17 -1.19 -13.15
CA CYS A 102 1.67 0.11 -12.70
C CYS A 102 2.19 0.95 -13.87
N GLY A 103 2.79 0.30 -14.88
CA GLY A 103 3.28 0.91 -16.11
C GLY A 103 4.74 1.34 -16.08
N PHE A 104 5.42 1.22 -14.95
CA PHE A 104 6.77 1.77 -14.78
C PHE A 104 7.82 1.01 -15.60
N CYS A 105 7.72 -0.32 -15.68
CA CYS A 105 8.62 -1.15 -16.50
C CYS A 105 8.19 -1.26 -17.96
N THR A 106 7.00 -0.75 -18.33
CA THR A 106 6.37 -1.05 -19.62
C THR A 106 7.18 -0.52 -20.80
N ALA A 107 7.75 0.69 -20.69
CA ALA A 107 8.59 1.26 -21.74
C ALA A 107 9.77 0.35 -22.09
N GLY A 108 10.56 -0.05 -21.09
CA GLY A 108 11.71 -0.92 -21.34
C GLY A 108 11.34 -2.31 -21.85
N MET A 109 10.21 -2.87 -21.38
CA MET A 109 9.69 -4.15 -21.92
C MET A 109 9.34 -4.04 -23.40
N LEU A 110 8.73 -2.91 -23.81
CA LEU A 110 8.41 -2.66 -25.21
C LEU A 110 9.68 -2.50 -26.04
N MET A 111 10.69 -1.78 -25.54
CA MET A 111 11.95 -1.61 -26.27
C MET A 111 12.67 -2.94 -26.50
N THR A 112 12.85 -3.75 -25.45
CA THR A 112 13.47 -5.09 -25.59
C THR A 112 12.66 -5.97 -26.54
N ALA A 113 11.33 -5.99 -26.41
CA ALA A 113 10.48 -6.78 -27.30
C ALA A 113 10.48 -6.27 -28.75
N SER A 114 10.64 -4.96 -28.96
CA SER A 114 10.81 -4.38 -30.30
C SER A 114 12.12 -4.81 -30.96
N ALA A 115 13.23 -4.85 -30.21
CA ALA A 115 14.50 -5.39 -30.71
C ALA A 115 14.35 -6.86 -31.12
N LEU A 116 13.80 -7.69 -30.23
CA LEU A 116 13.53 -9.11 -30.52
C LEU A 116 12.68 -9.30 -31.77
N LEU A 117 11.58 -8.56 -31.91
CA LEU A 117 10.66 -8.71 -33.06
C LEU A 117 11.24 -8.16 -34.38
N ALA A 118 12.25 -7.31 -34.31
CA ALA A 118 12.99 -6.87 -35.49
C ALA A 118 13.95 -7.97 -36.00
N GLU A 119 14.55 -8.74 -35.09
CA GLU A 119 15.44 -9.87 -35.40
C GLU A 119 14.67 -11.13 -35.79
N ASP A 120 13.65 -11.50 -35.02
CA ASP A 120 12.82 -12.70 -35.21
C ASP A 120 11.33 -12.34 -35.14
N ARG A 121 10.63 -12.47 -36.27
CA ARG A 121 9.19 -12.16 -36.37
C ARG A 121 8.29 -13.24 -35.78
N THR A 122 8.84 -14.40 -35.41
CA THR A 122 8.11 -15.57 -34.91
C THR A 122 8.79 -16.19 -33.68
N PRO A 123 9.09 -15.39 -32.64
CA PRO A 123 9.86 -15.89 -31.51
C PRO A 123 9.06 -16.92 -30.72
N THR A 124 9.74 -17.94 -30.22
CA THR A 124 9.18 -18.89 -29.25
C THR A 124 8.97 -18.22 -27.90
N ARG A 125 8.15 -18.85 -27.05
CA ARG A 125 7.93 -18.39 -25.67
C ARG A 125 9.24 -18.33 -24.90
N GLU A 126 10.10 -19.33 -25.10
CA GLU A 126 11.40 -19.48 -24.44
C GLU A 126 12.34 -18.34 -24.85
N GLN A 127 12.39 -17.97 -26.14
CA GLN A 127 13.15 -16.80 -26.61
C GLN A 127 12.62 -15.51 -25.97
N VAL A 128 11.30 -15.29 -25.94
CA VAL A 128 10.74 -14.09 -25.29
C VAL A 128 11.12 -14.03 -23.80
N LEU A 129 11.06 -15.16 -23.09
CA LEU A 129 11.46 -15.22 -21.68
C LEU A 129 12.97 -14.98 -21.50
N HIS A 130 13.79 -15.50 -22.41
CA HIS A 130 15.22 -15.33 -22.42
C HIS A 130 15.59 -13.84 -22.58
N GLU A 131 15.01 -13.15 -23.55
CA GLU A 131 15.27 -11.73 -23.81
C GLU A 131 14.79 -10.83 -22.67
N LEU A 132 13.62 -11.11 -22.10
CA LEU A 132 13.06 -10.31 -21.00
C LEU A 132 13.76 -10.53 -19.65
N ARG A 133 14.79 -11.38 -19.55
CA ARG A 133 15.51 -11.61 -18.27
C ARG A 133 16.07 -10.33 -17.66
N GLY A 134 16.44 -9.35 -18.51
CA GLY A 134 16.94 -8.04 -18.11
C GLY A 134 15.84 -7.01 -17.80
N ASN A 135 14.56 -7.35 -18.00
CA ASN A 135 13.43 -6.45 -17.75
C ASN A 135 12.58 -7.00 -16.60
N LEU A 136 12.65 -6.34 -15.44
CA LEU A 136 11.93 -6.76 -14.25
C LEU A 136 10.50 -6.21 -14.20
N CYS A 137 9.55 -7.05 -13.82
CA CYS A 137 8.18 -6.63 -13.53
C CYS A 137 7.69 -7.18 -12.19
N ARG A 138 7.40 -6.28 -11.25
CA ARG A 138 6.84 -6.67 -9.93
C ARG A 138 5.32 -6.87 -9.92
N CYS A 139 4.61 -6.51 -11.00
CA CYS A 139 3.14 -6.42 -10.99
C CYS A 139 2.44 -7.58 -11.68
N THR A 140 2.89 -7.97 -12.88
CA THR A 140 2.09 -8.77 -13.83
C THR A 140 2.32 -10.27 -13.75
N GLY A 141 3.45 -10.71 -13.19
CA GLY A 141 3.85 -12.12 -13.26
C GLY A 141 4.23 -12.59 -14.67
N TYR A 142 4.59 -11.65 -15.56
CA TYR A 142 5.09 -11.86 -16.93
C TYR A 142 4.13 -12.49 -17.95
N GLN A 143 3.21 -13.35 -17.54
CA GLN A 143 2.39 -14.16 -18.45
C GLN A 143 1.73 -13.33 -19.57
N LYS A 144 1.01 -12.26 -19.21
CA LYS A 144 0.32 -11.40 -20.19
C LYS A 144 1.28 -10.61 -21.07
N ILE A 145 2.47 -10.27 -20.57
CA ILE A 145 3.51 -9.57 -21.34
C ILE A 145 4.00 -10.50 -22.46
N VAL A 146 4.38 -11.73 -22.10
CA VAL A 146 4.82 -12.75 -23.06
C VAL A 146 3.72 -13.05 -24.08
N GLU A 147 2.48 -13.22 -23.62
CA GLU A 147 1.33 -13.43 -24.48
C GLU A 147 1.08 -12.26 -25.45
N ALA A 148 1.34 -11.01 -25.05
CA ALA A 148 1.19 -9.86 -25.94
C ALA A 148 2.28 -9.81 -27.01
N ILE A 149 3.52 -10.17 -26.67
CA ILE A 149 4.64 -10.22 -27.63
C ILE A 149 4.39 -11.32 -28.66
N LEU A 150 4.05 -12.53 -28.22
CA LEU A 150 3.71 -13.65 -29.10
C LEU A 150 2.45 -13.37 -29.93
N GLY A 151 1.46 -12.71 -29.32
CA GLY A 151 0.25 -12.27 -30.02
C GLY A 151 0.55 -11.26 -31.13
N CYS A 152 1.42 -10.30 -30.86
CA CYS A 152 1.88 -9.32 -31.86
C CYS A 152 2.59 -10.01 -33.03
N ALA A 153 3.51 -10.95 -32.76
CA ALA A 153 4.22 -11.74 -33.77
C ALA A 153 3.27 -12.49 -34.72
N ASN A 154 2.18 -13.05 -34.17
CA ASN A 154 1.21 -13.85 -34.90
C ASN A 154 0.01 -13.05 -35.47
N GLY A 155 -0.01 -11.73 -35.33
CA GLY A 155 -1.14 -10.89 -35.73
C GLY A 155 -2.43 -11.08 -34.90
N ASP A 156 -2.33 -11.69 -33.71
CA ASP A 156 -3.46 -11.89 -32.78
C ASP A 156 -3.32 -11.02 -31.52
N SER A 157 -3.90 -9.82 -31.59
CA SER A 157 -3.98 -8.91 -30.43
C SER A 157 -5.20 -9.15 -29.54
N ARG A 158 -6.05 -10.14 -29.83
CA ARG A 158 -7.33 -10.29 -29.12
C ARG A 158 -7.10 -10.52 -27.61
N PRO A 159 -8.00 -10.01 -26.75
CA PRO A 159 -7.99 -10.34 -25.34
C PRO A 159 -8.12 -11.85 -25.13
N VAL A 160 -7.39 -12.41 -24.17
CA VAL A 160 -7.56 -13.81 -23.79
C VAL A 160 -8.98 -13.99 -23.22
N PRO A 161 -9.80 -14.92 -23.75
CA PRO A 161 -11.14 -15.19 -23.22
C PRO A 161 -11.08 -15.58 -21.74
N HIS A 162 -12.10 -15.20 -20.97
CA HIS A 162 -12.28 -15.70 -19.60
C HIS A 162 -13.38 -16.77 -19.59
N ASP A 163 -13.05 -17.96 -19.08
CA ASP A 163 -13.94 -19.14 -19.02
C ASP A 163 -15.12 -19.03 -18.05
N HIS A 164 -15.41 -17.83 -17.51
CA HIS A 164 -16.44 -17.67 -16.48
C HIS A 164 -17.49 -16.65 -16.91
N ALA A 165 -18.61 -17.16 -17.41
CA ALA A 165 -19.80 -16.34 -17.64
C ALA A 165 -20.33 -15.83 -16.28
N PRO A 166 -20.55 -14.50 -16.12
CA PRO A 166 -21.12 -13.98 -14.88
C PRO A 166 -22.56 -14.48 -14.71
N ARG A 167 -22.96 -14.83 -13.47
CA ARG A 167 -24.34 -15.25 -13.13
C ARG A 167 -25.40 -14.18 -13.43
N VAL A 168 -24.99 -12.91 -13.55
CA VAL A 168 -25.82 -11.77 -13.94
C VAL A 168 -25.08 -11.01 -15.03
N GLU A 169 -25.74 -10.82 -16.17
CA GLU A 169 -25.14 -10.11 -17.29
C GLU A 169 -25.25 -8.59 -17.10
N PHE A 170 -24.13 -7.97 -16.73
CA PHE A 170 -23.96 -6.52 -16.70
C PHE A 170 -23.46 -6.02 -18.06
N HIS A 171 -23.71 -4.73 -18.36
CA HIS A 171 -23.30 -4.14 -19.63
C HIS A 171 -21.79 -3.89 -19.69
N VAL A 172 -21.21 -3.40 -18.59
CA VAL A 172 -19.80 -3.00 -18.55
C VAL A 172 -19.05 -3.67 -17.39
N VAL A 173 -19.67 -3.81 -16.22
CA VAL A 173 -19.05 -4.48 -15.06
C VAL A 173 -18.81 -5.97 -15.37
N GLY A 174 -17.64 -6.49 -15.01
CA GLY A 174 -17.27 -7.88 -15.27
C GLY A 174 -16.84 -8.19 -16.71
N ARG A 175 -16.78 -7.17 -17.59
CA ARG A 175 -16.22 -7.29 -18.93
C ARG A 175 -14.73 -6.92 -18.93
N SER A 176 -13.94 -7.62 -19.73
CA SER A 176 -12.54 -7.28 -20.01
C SER A 176 -12.50 -6.10 -20.97
N VAL A 177 -12.27 -4.91 -20.42
CA VAL A 177 -12.13 -3.67 -21.17
C VAL A 177 -10.69 -3.19 -21.13
N PRO A 178 -10.19 -2.49 -22.15
CA PRO A 178 -8.90 -1.83 -22.09
C PRO A 178 -8.82 -0.92 -20.86
N ARG A 179 -7.67 -0.91 -20.19
CA ARG A 179 -7.51 -0.06 -19.02
C ARG A 179 -7.44 1.40 -19.45
N ARG A 180 -8.05 2.26 -18.63
CA ARG A 180 -8.09 3.72 -18.87
C ARG A 180 -6.74 4.40 -18.91
N ASP A 181 -5.75 3.80 -18.26
CA ASP A 181 -4.38 4.29 -18.12
C ASP A 181 -3.38 3.50 -18.99
N ALA A 182 -3.84 2.60 -19.87
CA ALA A 182 -2.95 1.75 -20.66
C ALA A 182 -2.16 2.54 -21.72
N VAL A 183 -2.84 3.40 -22.49
CA VAL A 183 -2.24 4.15 -23.60
C VAL A 183 -1.11 5.04 -23.11
N GLU A 184 -1.33 5.81 -22.04
CA GLU A 184 -0.28 6.66 -21.46
C GLU A 184 0.95 5.86 -20.98
N LYS A 185 0.75 4.61 -20.55
CA LYS A 185 1.83 3.73 -20.06
C LYS A 185 2.63 3.07 -21.19
N VAL A 186 1.97 2.67 -22.28
CA VAL A 186 2.66 2.04 -23.43
C VAL A 186 3.37 3.05 -24.34
N THR A 187 3.03 4.33 -24.23
CA THR A 187 3.62 5.44 -25.04
C THR A 187 4.66 6.25 -24.29
N GLY A 188 4.95 5.92 -23.03
CA GLY A 188 5.86 6.71 -22.19
C GLY A 188 5.29 8.05 -21.68
N ARG A 189 4.04 8.40 -22.04
CA ARG A 189 3.37 9.62 -21.57
C ARG A 189 3.01 9.61 -20.07
N ALA A 190 2.91 8.42 -19.46
CA ALA A 190 2.65 8.26 -18.03
C ALA A 190 3.70 8.98 -17.20
N ARG A 191 3.25 9.88 -16.31
CA ARG A 191 4.10 10.68 -15.42
C ARG A 191 3.98 10.20 -13.97
N TYR A 192 5.13 9.93 -13.38
CA TYR A 192 5.34 9.55 -11.98
C TYR A 192 5.98 10.72 -11.22
N VAL A 193 6.12 10.64 -9.89
CA VAL A 193 6.72 11.74 -9.11
C VAL A 193 8.17 12.01 -9.56
N SER A 194 8.91 10.96 -9.91
CA SER A 194 10.27 11.05 -10.45
C SER A 194 10.37 11.77 -11.80
N ASP A 195 9.25 11.95 -12.52
CA ASP A 195 9.21 12.64 -13.81
C ASP A 195 8.82 14.11 -13.67
N LEU A 196 8.34 14.53 -12.49
CA LEU A 196 7.88 15.90 -12.26
C LEU A 196 9.04 16.87 -12.13
N THR A 197 8.87 18.04 -12.74
CA THR A 197 9.76 19.19 -12.63
C THR A 197 8.96 20.39 -12.11
N HIS A 198 9.63 21.28 -11.39
CA HIS A 198 9.05 22.54 -10.93
C HIS A 198 10.08 23.66 -11.15
N PRO A 199 9.66 24.88 -11.56
CA PRO A 199 10.59 26.01 -11.65
C PRO A 199 11.35 26.22 -10.34
N GLY A 200 12.67 26.40 -10.44
CA GLY A 200 13.57 26.62 -9.31
C GLY A 200 13.70 25.45 -8.33
N MET A 201 13.29 24.24 -8.73
CA MET A 201 13.35 23.05 -7.88
C MET A 201 14.78 22.65 -7.53
N ALA A 202 15.03 22.35 -6.27
CA ALA A 202 16.25 21.74 -5.77
C ALA A 202 16.11 20.21 -5.64
N HIS A 203 17.24 19.53 -5.70
CA HIS A 203 17.40 18.09 -5.63
C HIS A 203 17.96 17.69 -4.27
N ALA A 204 17.30 16.73 -3.61
CA ALA A 204 17.66 16.31 -2.27
C ALA A 204 18.41 14.98 -2.23
N ARG A 205 19.31 14.86 -1.24
CA ARG A 205 20.06 13.65 -0.89
C ARG A 205 20.12 13.46 0.61
N LEU A 206 20.28 12.21 1.04
CA LEU A 206 20.31 11.83 2.45
C LEU A 206 21.66 11.19 2.77
N LEU A 207 22.34 11.69 3.80
CA LEU A 207 23.42 10.97 4.47
C LEU A 207 22.80 10.06 5.54
N ARG A 208 23.21 8.80 5.56
CA ARG A 208 22.64 7.76 6.41
C ARG A 208 23.68 7.18 7.38
N SER A 209 23.19 6.62 8.48
CA SER A 209 24.03 5.91 9.46
C SER A 209 24.65 4.66 8.84
N PRO A 210 25.97 4.42 8.98
CA PRO A 210 26.58 3.15 8.62
C PRO A 210 26.47 2.09 9.75
N TYR A 211 25.99 2.48 10.94
CA TYR A 211 25.95 1.62 12.13
C TYR A 211 24.54 1.12 12.44
N ALA A 212 24.45 -0.10 12.96
CA ALA A 212 23.21 -0.69 13.46
C ALA A 212 22.69 0.04 14.72
N HIS A 213 23.59 0.52 15.58
CA HIS A 213 23.21 1.31 16.74
C HIS A 213 24.39 2.21 17.14
N ALA A 214 24.21 3.53 17.12
CA ALA A 214 25.27 4.46 17.48
C ALA A 214 24.72 5.78 17.99
N ARG A 215 25.38 6.36 19.00
CA ARG A 215 25.18 7.74 19.42
C ARG A 215 25.86 8.67 18.43
N ILE A 216 25.17 9.77 18.11
CA ILE A 216 25.73 10.87 17.32
C ILE A 216 26.43 11.81 18.31
N VAL A 217 27.75 11.86 18.29
CA VAL A 217 28.54 12.72 19.19
C VAL A 217 28.58 14.14 18.65
N ARG A 218 28.85 14.28 17.34
CA ARG A 218 28.95 15.56 16.65
C ARG A 218 28.63 15.39 15.16
N ILE A 219 27.98 16.39 14.56
CA ILE A 219 27.83 16.53 13.11
C ILE A 219 28.41 17.88 12.70
N ASP A 220 29.34 17.88 11.73
CA ASP A 220 29.86 19.08 11.09
C ASP A 220 29.35 19.19 9.64
N THR A 221 28.53 20.21 9.39
CA THR A 221 27.98 20.53 8.07
C THR A 221 28.54 21.83 7.49
N SER A 222 29.56 22.43 8.12
CA SER A 222 30.04 23.78 7.78
C SER A 222 30.50 23.88 6.32
N ARG A 223 31.30 22.91 5.85
CA ARG A 223 31.80 22.84 4.48
C ARG A 223 30.68 22.60 3.47
N ALA A 224 29.76 21.69 3.77
CA ALA A 224 28.60 21.40 2.93
C ALA A 224 27.69 22.64 2.75
N ARG A 225 27.45 23.41 3.81
CA ARG A 225 26.65 24.65 3.77
C ARG A 225 27.30 25.77 2.95
N GLN A 226 28.63 25.77 2.83
CA GLN A 226 29.39 26.76 2.05
C GLN A 226 29.57 26.38 0.59
N LEU A 227 29.27 25.13 0.21
CA LEU A 227 29.39 24.66 -1.16
C LEU A 227 28.39 25.41 -2.07
N ALA A 228 28.90 26.00 -3.15
CA ALA A 228 28.08 26.71 -4.12
C ALA A 228 27.01 25.78 -4.72
N GLY A 229 25.77 26.28 -4.81
CA GLY A 229 24.61 25.52 -5.27
C GLY A 229 23.88 24.72 -4.18
N VAL A 230 24.38 24.68 -2.93
CA VAL A 230 23.63 24.12 -1.80
C VAL A 230 22.65 25.16 -1.24
N HIS A 231 21.39 24.76 -1.05
CA HIS A 231 20.33 25.65 -0.56
C HIS A 231 19.87 25.32 0.86
N ALA A 232 19.99 24.08 1.29
CA ALA A 232 19.67 23.68 2.66
C ALA A 232 20.46 22.45 3.08
N VAL A 233 20.85 22.42 4.36
CA VAL A 233 21.41 21.26 5.06
C VAL A 233 20.73 21.15 6.42
N LEU A 234 20.02 20.05 6.65
CA LEU A 234 19.29 19.77 7.88
C LEU A 234 19.86 18.56 8.60
N THR A 235 20.11 18.73 9.89
CA THR A 235 20.46 17.69 10.87
C THR A 235 19.31 17.50 11.85
N GLY A 236 19.35 16.44 12.68
CA GLY A 236 18.38 16.23 13.74
C GLY A 236 18.25 17.41 14.73
N ALA A 237 19.36 18.13 15.00
CA ALA A 237 19.38 19.29 15.88
C ALA A 237 18.64 20.50 15.29
N ASP A 238 18.61 20.64 13.95
CA ASP A 238 17.93 21.75 13.27
C ASP A 238 16.39 21.57 13.30
N LEU A 239 15.90 20.34 13.47
CA LEU A 239 14.49 20.01 13.23
C LEU A 239 13.50 20.69 14.18
N GLN A 240 13.86 20.86 15.45
CA GLN A 240 12.95 21.46 16.45
C GLN A 240 12.59 22.91 16.11
N ALA A 241 13.49 23.63 15.41
CA ALA A 241 13.21 24.98 14.92
C ALA A 241 12.27 24.98 13.69
N VAL A 242 12.14 23.84 13.01
CA VAL A 242 11.37 23.69 11.76
C VAL A 242 9.99 23.06 12.01
N CYS A 243 9.89 22.08 12.90
CA CYS A 243 8.70 21.25 13.13
C CYS A 243 8.84 20.34 14.37
N ASP A 244 7.76 19.64 14.73
CA ASP A 244 7.85 18.44 15.56
C ASP A 244 8.45 17.29 14.70
N PRO A 245 9.64 16.75 15.07
CA PRO A 245 10.41 15.87 14.21
C PRO A 245 9.86 14.44 14.14
N TYR A 246 8.96 14.06 15.05
CA TYR A 246 8.53 12.67 15.20
C TYR A 246 7.26 12.35 14.41
N HIS A 247 7.24 11.18 13.79
CA HIS A 247 6.11 10.65 13.06
C HIS A 247 5.96 9.15 13.26
N GLY A 248 4.79 8.61 12.89
CA GLY A 248 4.57 7.17 12.82
C GLY A 248 3.13 6.77 13.17
N PRO A 249 2.58 5.76 12.49
CA PRO A 249 1.15 5.49 12.57
C PRO A 249 0.73 4.77 13.86
N ALA A 250 1.50 3.78 14.35
CA ALA A 250 1.22 3.14 15.64
C ALA A 250 1.72 3.98 16.82
N PHE A 251 2.99 4.39 16.75
CA PHE A 251 3.61 5.32 17.66
C PHE A 251 4.33 6.41 16.85
N ARG A 252 4.47 7.60 17.44
CA ARG A 252 5.33 8.66 16.89
C ARG A 252 6.74 8.49 17.44
N ASP A 253 7.31 7.32 17.19
CA ASP A 253 8.61 6.89 17.71
C ASP A 253 9.75 7.18 16.73
N ARG A 254 9.44 7.53 15.48
CA ARG A 254 10.42 7.73 14.41
C ARG A 254 10.68 9.22 14.15
N PRO A 255 11.90 9.73 14.37
CA PRO A 255 12.26 11.05 13.88
C PRO A 255 12.49 11.03 12.36
N MET A 256 12.28 12.15 11.68
CA MET A 256 12.54 12.24 10.23
C MET A 256 14.04 12.15 9.87
N LEU A 257 14.91 12.62 10.77
CA LEU A 257 16.36 12.43 10.76
C LEU A 257 16.78 12.02 12.18
N ALA A 258 17.77 11.14 12.32
CA ALA A 258 18.32 10.76 13.63
C ALA A 258 18.79 12.02 14.39
N ILE A 259 18.44 12.09 15.68
CA ILE A 259 18.73 13.25 16.54
C ILE A 259 19.95 12.96 17.42
N ASP A 260 19.77 12.10 18.44
CA ASP A 260 20.84 11.75 19.38
C ASP A 260 21.47 10.38 19.09
N VAL A 261 20.67 9.49 18.49
CA VAL A 261 21.00 8.08 18.28
C VAL A 261 20.46 7.64 16.92
N ALA A 262 21.32 7.01 16.12
CA ALA A 262 20.91 6.20 14.99
C ALA A 262 20.64 4.77 15.47
N ARG A 263 19.47 4.24 15.16
CA ARG A 263 18.93 2.95 15.66
C ARG A 263 19.03 1.81 14.67
N TYR A 264 19.44 2.07 13.43
CA TYR A 264 19.67 1.02 12.44
C TYR A 264 20.60 1.51 11.32
N GLU A 265 21.25 0.56 10.64
CA GLU A 265 22.06 0.84 9.45
C GLU A 265 21.14 1.38 8.34
N GLY A 266 21.48 2.54 7.82
CA GLY A 266 20.67 3.22 6.82
C GLY A 266 19.68 4.24 7.37
N GLU A 267 19.63 4.51 8.68
CA GLU A 267 18.80 5.60 9.20
C GLU A 267 19.23 6.96 8.64
N PRO A 268 18.33 7.80 8.09
CA PRO A 268 18.68 9.16 7.66
C PRO A 268 19.20 10.02 8.82
N VAL A 269 20.32 10.71 8.63
CA VAL A 269 20.98 11.53 9.66
C VAL A 269 21.06 13.00 9.24
N VAL A 270 21.45 13.24 7.98
CA VAL A 270 21.53 14.59 7.41
C VAL A 270 20.81 14.59 6.07
N ALA A 271 20.08 15.67 5.78
CA ALA A 271 19.43 15.89 4.50
C ALA A 271 19.95 17.16 3.85
N VAL A 272 20.32 17.07 2.57
CA VAL A 272 20.81 18.20 1.77
C VAL A 272 19.83 18.47 0.64
N ALA A 273 19.64 19.73 0.27
CA ALA A 273 19.00 20.15 -0.97
C ALA A 273 19.94 21.10 -1.74
N ALA A 274 20.21 20.79 -3.01
CA ALA A 274 21.08 21.55 -3.89
C ALA A 274 20.46 21.78 -5.28
N GLU A 275 21.12 22.57 -6.14
CA GLU A 275 20.64 22.87 -7.50
C GLU A 275 20.45 21.62 -8.37
N ASP A 276 21.34 20.64 -8.23
CA ASP A 276 21.28 19.36 -8.93
C ASP A 276 21.74 18.20 -8.03
N ASP A 277 21.56 16.99 -8.56
CA ASP A 277 21.91 15.75 -7.89
C ASP A 277 23.42 15.62 -7.59
N ALA A 278 24.29 16.10 -8.49
CA ALA A 278 25.74 15.99 -8.35
C ALA A 278 26.31 16.94 -7.28
N ILE A 279 25.76 18.15 -7.15
CA ILE A 279 26.10 19.07 -6.06
C ILE A 279 25.60 18.51 -4.72
N ALA A 280 24.39 17.93 -4.70
CA ALA A 280 23.86 17.31 -3.49
C ALA A 280 24.74 16.14 -3.02
N ASP A 281 25.20 15.28 -3.93
CA ASP A 281 26.10 14.16 -3.62
C ASP A 281 27.47 14.67 -3.11
N ARG A 282 28.08 15.66 -3.79
CA ARG A 282 29.33 16.30 -3.30
C ARG A 282 29.17 16.96 -1.93
N ALA A 283 28.02 17.56 -1.64
CA ALA A 283 27.75 18.14 -0.34
C ALA A 283 27.71 17.08 0.77
N LEU A 284 27.24 15.85 0.47
CA LEU A 284 27.25 14.75 1.44
C LEU A 284 28.68 14.33 1.80
N GLU A 285 29.60 14.31 0.84
CA GLU A 285 31.02 13.97 1.05
C GLU A 285 31.76 14.97 1.95
N LEU A 286 31.24 16.19 2.06
CA LEU A 286 31.82 17.26 2.89
C LEU A 286 31.31 17.27 4.34
N ILE A 287 30.40 16.35 4.69
CA ILE A 287 29.83 16.26 6.04
C ILE A 287 30.64 15.25 6.86
N GLU A 288 31.07 15.67 8.04
CA GLU A 288 31.80 14.84 8.98
C GLU A 288 30.91 14.53 10.18
N ILE A 289 30.82 13.24 10.56
CA ILE A 289 30.04 12.80 11.71
C ILE A 289 30.92 11.96 12.63
N GLU A 290 30.95 12.35 13.90
CA GLU A 290 31.59 11.60 14.98
C GLU A 290 30.56 10.68 15.64
N TRP A 291 30.92 9.41 15.77
CA TRP A 291 30.03 8.33 16.23
C TRP A 291 30.62 7.63 17.45
N GLU A 292 29.73 7.21 18.36
CA GLU A 292 30.02 6.24 19.40
C GLU A 292 29.11 5.03 19.16
N GLU A 293 29.67 3.88 18.76
CA GLU A 293 28.89 2.65 18.56
C GLU A 293 28.30 2.16 19.88
N LEU A 294 27.03 1.74 19.83
CA LEU A 294 26.29 1.21 20.96
C LEU A 294 25.97 -0.28 20.74
N PRO A 295 25.77 -1.07 21.81
CA PRO A 295 25.34 -2.46 21.67
C PRO A 295 24.01 -2.56 20.88
N ALA A 296 24.01 -3.34 19.80
CA ALA A 296 22.84 -3.53 18.94
C ALA A 296 22.20 -4.91 19.18
N VAL A 297 20.87 -4.99 19.07
CA VAL A 297 20.09 -6.23 19.03
C VAL A 297 19.49 -6.40 17.64
N THR A 298 20.00 -7.32 16.85
CA THR A 298 19.69 -7.45 15.41
C THR A 298 18.87 -8.68 15.07
N THR A 299 18.58 -9.52 16.07
CA THR A 299 17.72 -10.70 15.95
C THR A 299 16.62 -10.71 17.00
N LEU A 300 15.54 -11.43 16.72
CA LEU A 300 14.46 -11.65 17.69
C LEU A 300 14.95 -12.28 19.00
N ALA A 301 15.90 -13.22 18.92
CA ALA A 301 16.46 -13.87 20.09
C ALA A 301 17.18 -12.86 20.98
N GLU A 302 18.12 -12.09 20.41
CA GLU A 302 18.87 -11.04 21.12
C GLU A 302 17.94 -10.01 21.75
N ALA A 303 16.93 -9.52 21.03
CA ALA A 303 16.04 -8.47 21.50
C ALA A 303 15.11 -8.92 22.65
N LEU A 304 14.84 -10.23 22.76
CA LEU A 304 13.98 -10.82 23.78
C LEU A 304 14.73 -11.33 25.02
N GLU A 305 16.07 -11.34 25.01
CA GLU A 305 16.86 -11.74 26.17
C GLU A 305 16.60 -10.81 27.38
N PRO A 306 16.55 -11.35 28.61
CA PRO A 306 16.47 -10.51 29.81
C PRO A 306 17.66 -9.55 29.91
N GLY A 307 17.38 -8.24 29.98
CA GLY A 307 18.42 -7.21 30.03
C GLY A 307 19.08 -6.89 28.70
N ALA A 308 18.48 -7.31 27.57
CA ALA A 308 18.89 -6.92 26.24
C ALA A 308 19.00 -5.39 26.10
N ALA A 309 19.95 -4.93 25.26
CA ALA A 309 20.05 -3.51 24.94
C ALA A 309 18.71 -3.01 24.36
N LEU A 310 18.25 -1.86 24.85
CA LEU A 310 16.97 -1.29 24.45
C LEU A 310 17.13 -0.47 23.18
N VAL A 311 16.31 -0.75 22.17
CA VAL A 311 16.22 0.09 20.95
C VAL A 311 15.56 1.44 21.29
N HIS A 312 14.63 1.43 22.24
CA HIS A 312 13.95 2.61 22.76
C HIS A 312 14.01 2.63 24.29
N GLU A 313 14.74 3.59 24.85
CA GLU A 313 14.82 3.78 26.31
C GLU A 313 13.59 4.48 26.89
N ARG A 314 12.87 5.25 26.05
CA ARG A 314 11.71 6.03 26.44
C ARG A 314 10.44 5.40 25.90
N THR A 315 9.35 5.53 26.66
CA THR A 315 8.04 5.13 26.17
C THR A 315 7.66 5.98 24.95
N PRO A 316 7.36 5.35 23.80
CA PRO A 316 7.05 6.07 22.58
C PRO A 316 5.71 6.82 22.68
N LEU A 317 5.61 7.94 21.97
CA LEU A 317 4.40 8.77 21.94
C LEU A 317 3.29 8.06 21.16
N ALA A 318 2.04 8.22 21.59
CA ALA A 318 0.88 7.63 20.93
C ALA A 318 0.73 8.15 19.48
N GLY A 319 0.43 7.23 18.56
CA GLY A 319 0.09 7.54 17.18
C GLY A 319 -1.27 8.20 17.02
N HIS A 320 -1.75 8.26 15.79
CA HIS A 320 -2.93 9.05 15.42
C HIS A 320 -4.18 8.24 15.11
N PHE A 321 -4.04 6.93 14.99
CA PHE A 321 -5.17 6.04 14.72
C PHE A 321 -5.90 5.68 16.01
N ALA A 322 -7.20 5.94 16.03
CA ALA A 322 -8.04 5.68 17.21
C ALA A 322 -8.05 4.20 17.62
N ASP A 323 -8.02 3.27 16.66
CA ASP A 323 -7.95 1.83 16.92
C ASP A 323 -6.58 1.35 17.45
N LEU A 324 -5.57 2.22 17.44
CA LEU A 324 -4.24 1.96 18.01
C LEU A 324 -4.00 2.74 19.32
N SER A 325 -4.99 3.49 19.81
CA SER A 325 -4.86 4.27 21.05
C SER A 325 -4.70 3.42 22.32
N SER A 326 -5.05 2.14 22.24
CA SER A 326 -4.90 1.16 23.31
C SER A 326 -3.57 0.41 23.29
N LEU A 327 -2.66 0.67 22.33
CA LEU A 327 -1.35 0.04 22.31
C LEU A 327 -0.55 0.39 23.57
N ARG A 328 0.09 -0.61 24.18
CA ARG A 328 0.91 -0.48 25.38
C ARG A 328 2.24 -1.21 25.14
N PRO A 329 3.35 -0.48 25.00
CA PRO A 329 4.70 -1.05 25.07
C PRO A 329 4.97 -1.65 26.45
N GLU A 330 5.75 -2.73 26.51
CA GLU A 330 6.21 -3.34 27.76
C GLU A 330 7.46 -2.60 28.25
N PRO A 331 7.40 -1.81 29.35
CA PRO A 331 8.52 -0.99 29.81
C PRO A 331 9.77 -1.83 30.13
N GLY A 332 10.94 -1.31 29.78
CA GLY A 332 12.22 -1.99 30.05
C GLY A 332 12.47 -3.22 29.17
N THR A 333 11.73 -3.38 28.07
CA THR A 333 11.92 -4.47 27.10
C THR A 333 11.84 -3.92 25.67
N ASN A 334 12.23 -4.73 24.69
CA ASN A 334 12.03 -4.41 23.27
C ASN A 334 10.62 -4.80 22.75
N VAL A 335 9.70 -5.25 23.61
CA VAL A 335 8.33 -5.62 23.19
C VAL A 335 7.44 -4.38 23.13
N CYS A 336 7.10 -3.94 21.91
CA CYS A 336 6.30 -2.73 21.71
C CYS A 336 4.78 -2.98 21.74
N HIS A 337 4.36 -4.21 21.47
CA HIS A 337 2.97 -4.63 21.55
C HIS A 337 2.86 -6.15 21.73
N ARG A 338 1.87 -6.57 22.52
CA ARG A 338 1.43 -7.96 22.64
C ARG A 338 -0.02 -8.10 22.22
N PHE A 339 -0.31 -9.13 21.44
CA PHE A 339 -1.65 -9.56 21.10
C PHE A 339 -1.92 -10.95 21.64
N ASP A 340 -2.97 -11.10 22.43
CA ASP A 340 -3.44 -12.37 22.97
C ASP A 340 -4.92 -12.56 22.62
N TYR A 341 -5.25 -13.76 22.13
CA TYR A 341 -6.63 -14.19 21.88
C TYR A 341 -6.78 -15.66 22.27
N ALA A 342 -7.84 -15.97 23.01
CA ALA A 342 -8.15 -17.34 23.39
C ALA A 342 -9.65 -17.62 23.31
N ARG A 343 -9.99 -18.86 22.93
CA ARG A 343 -11.35 -19.40 22.89
C ARG A 343 -11.29 -20.88 23.28
N GLY A 344 -12.16 -21.31 24.18
CA GLY A 344 -12.24 -22.71 24.60
C GLY A 344 -11.06 -23.17 25.48
N ARG A 345 -10.84 -24.48 25.57
CA ARG A 345 -9.87 -25.13 26.47
C ARG A 345 -8.80 -25.87 25.65
N VAL A 346 -7.78 -25.14 25.23
CA VAL A 346 -6.76 -25.62 24.27
C VAL A 346 -5.92 -26.76 24.82
N ASP A 347 -5.47 -26.66 26.07
CA ASP A 347 -4.59 -27.69 26.66
C ASP A 347 -5.33 -29.04 26.78
N ASP A 348 -6.58 -29.02 27.24
CA ASP A 348 -7.43 -30.21 27.32
C ASP A 348 -7.69 -30.81 25.93
N ALA A 349 -7.93 -29.97 24.93
CA ALA A 349 -8.21 -30.41 23.56
C ALA A 349 -6.97 -30.96 22.83
N LEU A 350 -5.78 -30.43 23.12
CA LEU A 350 -4.52 -30.98 22.61
C LEU A 350 -4.18 -32.31 23.30
N ALA A 351 -4.44 -32.43 24.60
CA ALA A 351 -4.22 -33.68 25.35
C ALA A 351 -5.17 -34.81 24.90
N ALA A 352 -6.39 -34.47 24.48
CA ALA A 352 -7.38 -35.40 23.98
C ALA A 352 -7.31 -35.64 22.46
N ALA A 353 -6.37 -35.02 21.74
CA ALA A 353 -6.23 -35.18 20.30
C ALA A 353 -5.53 -36.51 19.96
N ASP A 354 -6.02 -37.21 18.94
CA ASP A 354 -5.39 -38.45 18.45
C ASP A 354 -4.10 -38.15 17.67
N VAL A 355 -4.05 -37.01 16.98
CA VAL A 355 -2.85 -36.54 16.26
C VAL A 355 -2.57 -35.08 16.65
N VAL A 356 -1.37 -34.84 17.17
CA VAL A 356 -0.83 -33.49 17.35
C VAL A 356 0.37 -33.31 16.42
N VAL A 357 0.33 -32.22 15.66
CA VAL A 357 1.45 -31.77 14.81
C VAL A 357 1.93 -30.42 15.30
N GLU A 358 3.24 -30.27 15.42
CA GLU A 358 3.89 -29.09 15.98
C GLU A 358 5.19 -28.83 15.24
N ASP A 359 5.43 -27.56 14.90
CA ASP A 359 6.73 -27.11 14.40
C ASP A 359 6.94 -25.60 14.64
N THR A 360 8.18 -25.16 14.47
CA THR A 360 8.60 -23.76 14.52
C THR A 360 9.12 -23.29 13.17
N PHE A 361 8.49 -22.25 12.65
CA PHE A 361 8.76 -21.68 11.34
C PHE A 361 9.47 -20.34 11.47
N ALA A 362 10.41 -20.08 10.56
CA ALA A 362 11.08 -18.79 10.44
C ALA A 362 10.81 -18.19 9.06
N PHE A 363 10.37 -16.92 9.04
CA PHE A 363 10.14 -16.15 7.83
C PHE A 363 11.19 -15.08 7.68
N PRO A 364 11.84 -14.94 6.51
CA PRO A 364 12.87 -13.94 6.32
C PRO A 364 12.28 -12.54 6.13
N ARG A 365 13.15 -11.54 6.24
CA ARG A 365 12.86 -10.17 5.80
C ARG A 365 12.69 -10.14 4.28
N VAL A 366 11.58 -9.59 3.80
CA VAL A 366 11.27 -9.49 2.36
C VAL A 366 11.04 -8.04 1.95
N GLN A 367 11.62 -7.65 0.83
CA GLN A 367 11.45 -6.32 0.27
C GLN A 367 10.33 -6.24 -0.80
N HIS A 368 9.66 -5.10 -0.85
CA HIS A 368 8.56 -4.77 -1.77
C HIS A 368 9.03 -4.79 -3.23
N VAL A 369 10.20 -4.20 -3.47
CA VAL A 369 10.84 -4.03 -4.78
C VAL A 369 9.91 -3.35 -5.78
N SER A 370 9.29 -2.23 -5.37
CA SER A 370 8.52 -1.38 -6.28
C SER A 370 9.40 -0.87 -7.41
N MET A 371 8.88 -0.87 -8.64
CA MET A 371 9.66 -0.43 -9.80
C MET A 371 9.99 1.06 -9.74
N GLU A 372 9.06 1.87 -9.24
CA GLU A 372 9.35 3.24 -8.80
C GLU A 372 9.77 3.20 -7.32
N PRO A 373 10.99 3.62 -6.98
CA PRO A 373 11.37 3.87 -5.58
C PRO A 373 10.46 4.90 -4.90
N HIS A 374 10.66 5.16 -3.61
CA HIS A 374 9.94 6.23 -2.93
C HIS A 374 10.37 7.59 -3.47
N ALA A 375 9.42 8.45 -3.79
CA ALA A 375 9.69 9.80 -4.29
C ALA A 375 8.67 10.80 -3.73
N ALA A 376 9.15 12.00 -3.44
CA ALA A 376 8.32 13.13 -3.02
C ALA A 376 8.90 14.45 -3.53
N LEU A 377 8.02 15.39 -3.86
CA LEU A 377 8.31 16.78 -4.17
C LEU A 377 7.43 17.66 -3.29
N ALA A 378 7.97 18.67 -2.62
CA ALA A 378 7.20 19.62 -1.84
C ALA A 378 7.51 21.06 -2.26
N ALA A 379 6.49 21.91 -2.24
CA ALA A 379 6.61 23.35 -2.46
C ALA A 379 5.73 24.09 -1.45
N TRP A 380 6.31 25.11 -0.81
CA TRP A 380 5.58 26.04 0.05
C TRP A 380 5.11 27.24 -0.77
N ASP A 381 3.93 27.77 -0.44
CA ASP A 381 3.48 29.07 -0.92
C ASP A 381 3.85 30.19 0.07
N ASP A 382 3.78 31.43 -0.40
CA ASP A 382 4.16 32.63 0.37
C ASP A 382 3.26 32.86 1.60
N GLU A 383 2.08 32.24 1.64
CA GLU A 383 1.14 32.34 2.75
C GLU A 383 1.29 31.19 3.76
N GLY A 384 2.26 30.29 3.58
CA GLY A 384 2.54 29.18 4.48
C GLY A 384 1.65 27.94 4.25
N GLY A 385 1.01 27.81 3.09
CA GLY A 385 0.49 26.54 2.59
C GLY A 385 1.57 25.69 1.94
N VAL A 386 1.32 24.38 1.85
CA VAL A 386 2.26 23.41 1.26
C VAL A 386 1.55 22.45 0.32
N THR A 387 2.10 22.29 -0.87
CA THR A 387 1.71 21.24 -1.82
C THR A 387 2.79 20.17 -1.87
N VAL A 388 2.39 18.91 -1.76
CA VAL A 388 3.28 17.75 -1.82
C VAL A 388 2.80 16.81 -2.92
N TRP A 389 3.66 16.52 -3.89
CA TRP A 389 3.47 15.44 -4.86
C TRP A 389 4.20 14.21 -4.34
N ALA A 390 3.45 13.15 -4.02
CA ALA A 390 4.00 12.01 -3.30
C ALA A 390 3.66 10.68 -3.97
N SER A 391 4.64 9.77 -4.04
CA SER A 391 4.41 8.37 -4.43
C SER A 391 3.84 7.60 -3.24
N THR A 392 2.63 7.94 -2.80
CA THR A 392 2.02 7.42 -1.56
C THR A 392 0.73 6.65 -1.82
N GLN A 393 0.46 5.64 -1.00
CA GLN A 393 -0.82 4.92 -0.97
C GLN A 393 -1.88 5.66 -0.14
N ASN A 394 -1.48 6.59 0.73
CA ASN A 394 -2.34 7.13 1.79
C ASN A 394 -2.26 8.66 1.88
N PRO A 395 -2.71 9.39 0.83
CA PRO A 395 -2.57 10.85 0.79
C PRO A 395 -3.19 11.57 1.99
N PHE A 396 -4.36 11.15 2.46
CA PHE A 396 -4.99 11.76 3.64
C PHE A 396 -4.27 11.47 4.96
N SER A 397 -3.64 10.30 5.09
CA SER A 397 -2.86 9.98 6.29
C SER A 397 -1.58 10.82 6.32
N VAL A 398 -0.88 10.93 5.19
CA VAL A 398 0.29 11.81 5.04
C VAL A 398 -0.09 13.26 5.35
N ARG A 399 -1.22 13.75 4.83
CA ARG A 399 -1.71 15.11 5.13
C ARG A 399 -1.89 15.37 6.64
N VAL A 400 -2.49 14.42 7.36
CA VAL A 400 -2.73 14.54 8.80
C VAL A 400 -1.42 14.52 9.58
N GLU A 401 -0.47 13.69 9.19
CA GLU A 401 0.85 13.64 9.81
C GLU A 401 1.58 14.98 9.62
N LEU A 402 1.67 15.47 8.39
CA LEU A 402 2.33 16.74 8.07
C LEU A 402 1.66 17.94 8.78
N ALA A 403 0.34 17.96 8.88
CA ALA A 403 -0.37 19.02 9.61
C ALA A 403 0.05 19.10 11.08
N LYS A 404 0.26 17.94 11.71
CA LYS A 404 0.67 17.88 13.12
C LYS A 404 2.14 18.23 13.29
N MET A 405 3.00 17.71 12.42
CA MET A 405 4.44 17.98 12.47
C MET A 405 4.75 19.47 12.28
N PHE A 406 4.16 20.10 11.26
CA PHE A 406 4.50 21.46 10.87
C PHE A 406 3.57 22.54 11.46
N GLY A 407 2.54 22.14 12.21
CA GLY A 407 1.54 23.07 12.77
C GLY A 407 0.71 23.78 11.71
N VAL A 408 0.56 23.18 10.52
CA VAL A 408 -0.16 23.78 9.38
C VAL A 408 -1.59 23.23 9.33
N PRO A 409 -2.63 24.08 9.20
CA PRO A 409 -4.01 23.61 9.08
C PRO A 409 -4.21 22.66 7.89
N LEU A 410 -5.02 21.61 8.06
CA LEU A 410 -5.30 20.62 7.02
C LEU A 410 -5.73 21.22 5.66
N GLY A 411 -6.46 22.34 5.69
CA GLY A 411 -6.93 23.03 4.48
C GLY A 411 -5.82 23.75 3.71
N ARG A 412 -4.65 23.96 4.33
CA ARG A 412 -3.45 24.55 3.73
C ARG A 412 -2.42 23.51 3.30
N ILE A 413 -2.73 22.22 3.43
CA ILE A 413 -1.87 21.13 2.99
C ILE A 413 -2.57 20.36 1.88
N ARG A 414 -1.93 20.29 0.72
CA ARG A 414 -2.42 19.57 -0.44
C ARG A 414 -1.47 18.43 -0.79
N ILE A 415 -1.95 17.19 -0.71
CA ILE A 415 -1.25 16.01 -1.24
C ILE A 415 -1.83 15.65 -2.60
N VAL A 416 -0.98 15.68 -3.62
CA VAL A 416 -1.27 15.26 -4.99
C VAL A 416 -0.56 13.94 -5.25
N VAL A 417 -1.28 12.93 -5.76
CA VAL A 417 -0.71 11.60 -6.00
C VAL A 417 -0.77 11.27 -7.48
N PRO A 418 0.29 11.49 -8.28
CA PRO A 418 0.36 11.06 -9.67
C PRO A 418 0.21 9.53 -9.86
N LEU A 419 0.49 9.01 -11.05
CA LEU A 419 0.66 7.57 -11.18
C LEU A 419 1.79 7.07 -10.25
N VAL A 420 1.62 5.88 -9.70
CA VAL A 420 2.59 5.26 -8.78
C VAL A 420 3.10 3.96 -9.38
N GLY A 421 4.43 3.80 -9.48
CA GLY A 421 5.09 2.64 -10.08
C GLY A 421 5.18 1.42 -9.16
N GLY A 422 4.06 1.07 -8.53
CA GLY A 422 3.95 -0.01 -7.55
C GLY A 422 4.20 0.46 -6.12
N GLY A 423 3.46 -0.14 -5.17
CA GLY A 423 3.56 0.19 -3.74
C GLY A 423 3.64 -1.03 -2.84
N PHE A 424 2.85 -2.07 -3.11
CA PHE A 424 2.84 -3.36 -2.41
C PHE A 424 2.74 -3.29 -0.87
N GLY A 425 2.36 -2.15 -0.31
CA GLY A 425 2.34 -1.85 1.13
C GLY A 425 3.46 -0.91 1.60
N GLY A 426 4.63 -0.91 0.95
CA GLY A 426 5.80 -0.12 1.36
C GLY A 426 5.62 1.39 1.22
N LYS A 427 4.65 1.83 0.41
CA LYS A 427 4.28 3.25 0.22
C LYS A 427 3.09 3.66 1.11
N THR A 428 2.81 2.93 2.19
CA THR A 428 1.80 3.32 3.19
C THR A 428 2.40 4.25 4.23
N TYR A 429 1.55 5.17 4.72
CA TYR A 429 1.91 6.23 5.67
C TYR A 429 3.06 7.13 5.18
N ALA A 430 3.48 8.09 6.02
CA ALA A 430 4.61 8.95 5.71
C ALA A 430 5.92 8.15 5.69
N LYS A 431 6.79 8.49 4.73
CA LYS A 431 8.16 7.97 4.58
C LYS A 431 9.10 9.14 4.32
N LEU A 432 9.19 9.61 3.08
CA LEU A 432 10.10 10.69 2.69
C LEU A 432 9.45 12.08 2.78
N GLU A 433 8.12 12.13 2.75
CA GLU A 433 7.35 13.38 2.66
C GLU A 433 7.70 14.39 3.76
N PRO A 434 7.87 14.00 5.05
CA PRO A 434 8.25 14.95 6.09
C PRO A 434 9.61 15.63 5.84
N ILE A 435 10.62 14.86 5.38
CA ILE A 435 11.96 15.38 5.09
C ILE A 435 11.91 16.40 3.95
N VAL A 436 11.19 16.08 2.88
CA VAL A 436 11.09 16.95 1.70
C VAL A 436 10.35 18.26 2.04
N VAL A 437 9.31 18.19 2.87
CA VAL A 437 8.58 19.38 3.34
C VAL A 437 9.48 20.28 4.21
N ALA A 438 10.30 19.69 5.09
CA ALA A 438 11.26 20.43 5.91
C ALA A 438 12.34 21.10 5.05
N LEU A 439 12.94 20.37 4.10
CA LEU A 439 13.94 20.91 3.18
C LEU A 439 13.36 22.05 2.33
N ALA A 440 12.16 21.87 1.76
CA ALA A 440 11.51 22.90 0.96
C ALA A 440 11.25 24.19 1.75
N ARG A 441 10.93 24.06 3.05
CA ARG A 441 10.72 25.21 3.94
C ARG A 441 12.01 26.00 4.15
N VAL A 442 13.12 25.30 4.41
CA VAL A 442 14.41 25.94 4.72
C VAL A 442 15.09 26.45 3.46
N ALA A 443 15.06 25.70 2.37
CA ALA A 443 15.59 26.11 1.07
C ALA A 443 14.77 27.25 0.42
N ARG A 444 13.53 27.49 0.88
CA ARG A 444 12.56 28.44 0.31
C ARG A 444 12.36 28.25 -1.20
N ARG A 445 12.28 26.99 -1.61
CA ARG A 445 12.04 26.58 -3.00
C ARG A 445 11.46 25.18 -3.04
N PRO A 446 10.86 24.76 -4.17
CA PRO A 446 10.46 23.38 -4.34
C PRO A 446 11.65 22.44 -4.16
N VAL A 447 11.47 21.33 -3.46
CA VAL A 447 12.52 20.32 -3.26
C VAL A 447 11.98 18.96 -3.65
N ARG A 448 12.75 18.19 -4.43
CA ARG A 448 12.43 16.81 -4.80
C ARG A 448 13.46 15.85 -4.21
N LEU A 449 12.97 14.77 -3.63
CA LEU A 449 13.76 13.62 -3.20
C LEU A 449 13.26 12.38 -3.92
N ILE A 450 14.17 11.67 -4.59
CA ILE A 450 13.94 10.36 -5.20
C ILE A 450 14.89 9.41 -4.48
N ALA A 451 14.34 8.39 -3.83
CA ALA A 451 15.15 7.32 -3.24
C ALA A 451 15.82 6.49 -4.34
N SER A 452 17.07 6.09 -4.12
CA SER A 452 17.66 4.95 -4.83
C SER A 452 16.97 3.63 -4.43
N VAL A 453 17.27 2.53 -5.13
CA VAL A 453 16.82 1.20 -4.69
C VAL A 453 17.40 0.86 -3.32
N ASP A 454 18.66 1.21 -3.10
CA ASP A 454 19.36 1.01 -1.84
C ASP A 454 18.69 1.78 -0.67
N ASP A 455 18.33 3.05 -0.91
CA ASP A 455 17.50 3.83 0.01
C ASP A 455 16.16 3.15 0.34
N ALA A 456 15.50 2.58 -0.68
CA ALA A 456 14.22 1.91 -0.49
C ALA A 456 14.37 0.66 0.42
N PHE A 457 15.46 -0.10 0.27
CA PHE A 457 15.82 -1.25 1.13
C PHE A 457 16.06 -0.84 2.59
N ARG A 458 16.52 0.39 2.84
CA ARG A 458 16.70 0.98 4.18
C ARG A 458 15.52 1.80 4.68
N THR A 459 14.44 1.90 3.91
CA THR A 459 13.26 2.70 4.27
C THR A 459 12.21 1.88 5.01
N VAL A 460 11.84 0.73 4.46
CA VAL A 460 10.81 -0.17 4.99
C VAL A 460 10.90 -1.56 4.36
N ARG A 461 10.58 -2.60 5.14
CA ARG A 461 10.54 -4.01 4.70
C ARG A 461 9.34 -4.74 5.32
N ARG A 462 9.09 -6.00 4.94
CA ARG A 462 8.14 -6.88 5.65
C ARG A 462 8.69 -7.28 7.02
N CYS A 463 7.81 -7.33 8.04
CA CYS A 463 8.13 -7.91 9.35
C CYS A 463 8.55 -9.38 9.17
N ASP A 464 9.77 -9.75 9.55
CA ASP A 464 10.15 -11.15 9.68
C ASP A 464 9.55 -11.73 10.96
N ALA A 465 9.43 -13.05 11.01
CA ALA A 465 8.68 -13.71 12.06
C ALA A 465 9.29 -15.06 12.43
N ARG A 466 9.23 -15.40 13.72
CA ARG A 466 9.45 -16.75 14.23
C ARG A 466 8.19 -17.23 14.93
N THR A 467 7.61 -18.32 14.45
CA THR A 467 6.27 -18.75 14.88
C THR A 467 6.25 -20.23 15.17
N THR A 468 5.80 -20.60 16.38
CA THR A 468 5.55 -21.98 16.77
C THR A 468 4.05 -22.24 16.70
N VAL A 469 3.66 -23.29 15.96
CA VAL A 469 2.25 -23.64 15.73
C VAL A 469 2.03 -25.09 16.13
N ARG A 470 0.92 -25.36 16.82
CA ARG A 470 0.45 -26.69 17.18
C ARG A 470 -0.99 -26.87 16.74
N LEU A 471 -1.26 -27.95 16.03
CA LEU A 471 -2.61 -28.33 15.60
C LEU A 471 -2.96 -29.69 16.21
N GLY A 472 -4.14 -29.79 16.83
CA GLY A 472 -4.67 -31.04 17.38
C GLY A 472 -5.85 -31.54 16.56
N PHE A 473 -5.77 -32.74 16.04
CA PHE A 473 -6.81 -33.42 15.25
C PHE A 473 -7.32 -34.66 15.97
N ALA A 474 -8.61 -34.94 15.81
CA ALA A 474 -9.18 -36.26 16.10
C ALA A 474 -8.85 -37.26 14.98
N GLY A 475 -8.96 -38.56 15.24
CA GLY A 475 -8.64 -39.63 14.30
C GLY A 475 -9.56 -39.65 13.08
N ASP A 476 -10.72 -39.03 13.16
CA ASP A 476 -11.62 -38.81 12.03
C ASP A 476 -11.22 -37.62 11.13
N GLY A 477 -10.14 -36.91 11.45
CA GLY A 477 -9.67 -35.71 10.74
C GLY A 477 -10.25 -34.38 11.22
N THR A 478 -11.07 -34.36 12.27
CA THR A 478 -11.63 -33.11 12.81
C THR A 478 -10.58 -32.28 13.54
N LEU A 479 -10.37 -31.03 13.13
CA LEU A 479 -9.49 -30.07 13.79
C LEU A 479 -10.12 -29.58 15.10
N ARG A 480 -9.49 -29.91 16.23
CA ARG A 480 -9.96 -29.60 17.59
C ARG A 480 -9.32 -28.35 18.16
N ALA A 481 -8.01 -28.20 17.97
CA ALA A 481 -7.24 -27.17 18.63
C ALA A 481 -6.21 -26.51 17.71
N VAL A 482 -6.05 -25.20 17.86
CA VAL A 482 -4.93 -24.42 17.31
C VAL A 482 -4.27 -23.65 18.44
N ASP A 483 -2.97 -23.86 18.63
CA ASP A 483 -2.12 -23.05 19.50
C ASP A 483 -1.00 -22.42 18.67
N CYS A 484 -0.99 -21.09 18.56
CA CYS A 484 -0.04 -20.35 17.74
C CYS A 484 0.64 -19.26 18.57
N ARG A 485 1.97 -19.29 18.58
CA ARG A 485 2.81 -18.30 19.24
C ARG A 485 3.76 -17.69 18.21
N GLY A 486 3.82 -16.36 18.12
CA GLY A 486 4.61 -15.69 17.09
C GLY A 486 5.35 -14.45 17.59
N ASP A 487 6.63 -14.37 17.31
CA ASP A 487 7.44 -13.18 17.51
C ASP A 487 7.74 -12.54 16.17
N PHE A 488 7.49 -11.24 16.05
CA PHE A 488 7.67 -10.48 14.83
C PHE A 488 8.64 -9.34 15.07
N ASP A 489 9.69 -9.30 14.24
CA ASP A 489 10.67 -8.23 14.26
C ASP A 489 10.09 -7.06 13.46
N VAL A 490 9.81 -5.96 14.16
CA VAL A 490 9.30 -4.70 13.57
C VAL A 490 10.41 -3.72 13.22
N GLY A 491 11.67 -4.08 13.43
CA GLY A 491 12.83 -3.22 13.20
C GLY A 491 12.93 -2.09 14.21
N ALA A 492 13.67 -1.03 13.85
CA ALA A 492 13.99 0.05 14.77
C ALA A 492 12.80 0.93 15.16
N TYR A 493 11.72 0.91 14.40
CA TYR A 493 10.55 1.77 14.59
C TYR A 493 9.27 0.98 14.33
N ALA A 494 8.21 1.24 15.09
CA ALA A 494 7.06 0.35 15.11
C ALA A 494 6.26 0.38 13.82
N ASP A 495 6.33 1.50 13.07
CA ASP A 495 5.52 1.81 11.90
C ASP A 495 4.07 1.32 12.15
N ILE A 496 3.58 0.36 11.37
CA ILE A 496 2.27 -0.28 11.53
C ILE A 496 2.38 -1.74 12.02
N GLY A 497 3.56 -2.17 12.46
CA GLY A 497 3.88 -3.49 13.00
C GLY A 497 2.86 -4.03 14.01
N PRO A 498 2.49 -3.27 15.06
CA PRO A 498 1.48 -3.72 16.03
C PRO A 498 0.16 -4.16 15.39
N ARG A 499 -0.32 -3.45 14.36
CA ARG A 499 -1.55 -3.82 13.64
C ARG A 499 -1.33 -5.01 12.71
N ILE A 500 -0.16 -5.13 12.07
CA ILE A 500 0.20 -6.29 11.23
C ILE A 500 0.08 -7.57 12.06
N ILE A 501 0.67 -7.55 13.24
CA ILE A 501 0.78 -8.70 14.13
C ILE A 501 -0.60 -9.09 14.67
N GLN A 502 -1.37 -8.10 15.16
CA GLN A 502 -2.75 -8.34 15.60
C GLN A 502 -3.61 -8.97 14.49
N LYS A 503 -3.57 -8.41 13.28
CA LYS A 503 -4.44 -8.87 12.17
C LYS A 503 -3.97 -10.18 11.55
N GLY A 504 -2.66 -10.38 11.41
CA GLY A 504 -2.09 -11.63 10.92
C GLY A 504 -2.39 -12.77 11.89
N THR A 505 -2.03 -12.59 13.16
CA THR A 505 -2.21 -13.59 14.21
C THR A 505 -3.67 -13.97 14.43
N TYR A 506 -4.60 -13.02 14.39
CA TYR A 506 -6.03 -13.32 14.53
C TYR A 506 -6.54 -14.35 13.51
N THR A 507 -5.97 -14.39 12.30
CA THR A 507 -6.35 -15.33 11.24
C THR A 507 -5.49 -16.60 11.19
N ALA A 508 -4.63 -16.85 12.19
CA ALA A 508 -3.71 -17.99 12.24
C ALA A 508 -4.38 -19.35 12.55
N THR A 509 -5.70 -19.44 12.37
CA THR A 509 -6.45 -20.70 12.35
C THR A 509 -6.81 -21.14 10.93
N GLY A 510 -6.44 -20.36 9.91
CA GLY A 510 -6.91 -20.58 8.53
C GLY A 510 -8.43 -20.37 8.39
N PRO A 511 -9.01 -20.72 7.23
CA PRO A 511 -10.46 -20.69 7.02
C PRO A 511 -11.18 -21.91 7.64
N TYR A 512 -10.66 -22.44 8.74
CA TYR A 512 -11.15 -23.66 9.38
C TYR A 512 -12.02 -23.41 10.61
N ARG A 513 -12.92 -24.35 10.88
CA ARG A 513 -13.71 -24.43 12.11
C ARG A 513 -12.86 -25.02 13.21
N VAL A 514 -12.55 -24.22 14.23
CA VAL A 514 -11.68 -24.64 15.34
C VAL A 514 -12.32 -24.29 16.68
N PRO A 515 -12.80 -25.26 17.49
CA PRO A 515 -13.47 -24.94 18.74
C PRO A 515 -12.52 -24.37 19.82
N HIS A 516 -11.26 -24.80 19.82
CA HIS A 516 -10.27 -24.39 20.83
C HIS A 516 -9.09 -23.66 20.19
N VAL A 517 -8.89 -22.41 20.56
CA VAL A 517 -7.92 -21.51 19.93
C VAL A 517 -7.13 -20.77 21.00
N ARG A 518 -5.80 -20.75 20.90
CA ARG A 518 -4.92 -19.88 21.67
C ARG A 518 -3.91 -19.25 20.71
N LEU A 519 -3.95 -17.94 20.61
CA LEU A 519 -3.11 -17.16 19.71
C LEU A 519 -2.40 -16.09 20.55
N ALA A 520 -1.08 -16.08 20.50
CA ALA A 520 -0.27 -15.09 21.19
C ALA A 520 0.83 -14.59 20.27
N SER A 521 1.01 -13.28 20.19
CA SER A 521 2.11 -12.72 19.41
C SER A 521 2.68 -11.42 19.97
N ARG A 522 3.95 -11.19 19.67
CA ARG A 522 4.72 -10.03 20.13
C ARG A 522 5.30 -9.25 18.95
N ALA A 523 5.17 -7.94 19.01
CA ALA A 523 5.89 -6.98 18.19
C ALA A 523 7.18 -6.59 18.90
N VAL A 524 8.32 -6.89 18.31
CA VAL A 524 9.64 -6.76 18.94
C VAL A 524 10.49 -5.79 18.14
N TYR A 525 10.96 -4.73 18.80
CA TYR A 525 11.93 -3.80 18.24
C TYR A 525 13.30 -4.49 18.09
N THR A 526 13.98 -4.19 16.99
CA THR A 526 15.39 -4.58 16.74
C THR A 526 16.13 -3.43 16.08
N ASN A 527 17.46 -3.46 16.05
CA ASN A 527 18.31 -2.50 15.36
C ASN A 527 18.39 -2.75 13.84
N THR A 528 17.28 -3.12 13.22
CA THR A 528 17.19 -3.46 11.78
C THR A 528 16.21 -2.50 11.08
N THR A 529 16.23 -2.48 9.73
CA THR A 529 15.31 -1.65 8.95
C THR A 529 13.86 -1.80 9.43
N PRO A 530 13.10 -0.70 9.59
CA PRO A 530 11.71 -0.76 10.04
C PRO A 530 10.81 -1.71 9.23
N GLY A 531 10.02 -2.50 9.94
CA GLY A 531 9.00 -3.39 9.40
C GLY A 531 7.69 -2.64 9.19
N GLY A 532 7.14 -2.69 7.97
CA GLY A 532 5.90 -2.03 7.59
C GLY A 532 4.95 -2.93 6.82
N ALA A 533 3.87 -2.33 6.31
CA ALA A 533 2.84 -3.08 5.59
C ALA A 533 3.42 -3.71 4.31
N PHE A 534 3.16 -4.99 4.10
CA PHE A 534 3.40 -5.69 2.83
C PHE A 534 2.12 -6.42 2.41
N ARG A 535 1.82 -6.50 1.11
CA ARG A 535 0.74 -7.33 0.53
C ARG A 535 0.64 -8.71 1.22
N GLY A 536 -0.49 -8.95 1.89
CA GLY A 536 -0.71 -10.10 2.76
C GLY A 536 -0.95 -9.67 4.21
N PHE A 537 -0.14 -8.75 4.73
CA PHE A 537 -0.29 -8.06 6.01
C PHE A 537 -0.24 -9.02 7.22
N GLY A 538 0.88 -9.73 7.39
CA GLY A 538 1.15 -10.66 8.50
C GLY A 538 0.52 -12.05 8.35
N VAL A 539 -0.37 -12.22 7.37
CA VAL A 539 -1.07 -13.49 7.10
C VAL A 539 -0.19 -14.53 6.40
N PRO A 540 0.61 -14.19 5.35
CA PRO A 540 1.40 -15.20 4.64
C PRO A 540 2.34 -16.00 5.55
N GLU A 541 2.91 -15.34 6.56
CA GLU A 541 3.78 -15.93 7.56
C GLU A 541 3.03 -17.05 8.32
N LEU A 542 1.86 -16.74 8.86
CA LEU A 542 1.13 -17.73 9.66
C LEU A 542 0.39 -18.76 8.79
N ALA A 543 -0.04 -18.38 7.60
CA ALA A 543 -0.71 -19.29 6.68
C ALA A 543 0.23 -20.40 6.20
N TRP A 544 1.49 -20.11 5.87
CA TRP A 544 2.43 -21.17 5.48
C TRP A 544 2.73 -22.12 6.64
N ALA A 545 2.90 -21.61 7.87
CA ALA A 545 3.10 -22.44 9.06
C ALA A 545 1.90 -23.38 9.31
N VAL A 546 0.68 -22.84 9.31
CA VAL A 546 -0.55 -23.62 9.52
C VAL A 546 -0.77 -24.63 8.40
N GLU A 547 -0.69 -24.21 7.14
CA GLU A 547 -0.99 -25.09 6.01
C GLU A 547 0.05 -26.21 5.83
N SER A 548 1.31 -25.96 6.18
CA SER A 548 2.35 -27.01 6.19
C SER A 548 2.03 -28.09 7.24
N LEU A 549 1.54 -27.69 8.41
CA LEU A 549 1.13 -28.63 9.45
C LEU A 549 -0.18 -29.36 9.11
N VAL A 550 -1.08 -28.74 8.35
CA VAL A 550 -2.28 -29.44 7.82
C VAL A 550 -1.88 -30.58 6.89
N ASP A 551 -0.88 -30.37 6.02
CA ASP A 551 -0.36 -31.45 5.15
C ASP A 551 0.36 -32.54 5.96
N GLU A 552 1.11 -32.17 7.01
CA GLU A 552 1.70 -33.14 7.94
C GLU A 552 0.63 -33.99 8.65
N ALA A 553 -0.44 -33.34 9.14
CA ALA A 553 -1.55 -34.02 9.80
C ALA A 553 -2.27 -34.98 8.85
N ALA A 554 -2.50 -34.55 7.60
CA ALA A 554 -3.10 -35.41 6.56
C ALA A 554 -2.30 -36.70 6.36
N ARG A 555 -0.96 -36.58 6.30
CA ARG A 555 -0.08 -37.75 6.16
C ARG A 555 -0.13 -38.70 7.36
N ARG A 556 -0.17 -38.16 8.58
CA ARG A 556 -0.24 -38.96 9.82
C ARG A 556 -1.59 -39.65 10.01
N LEU A 557 -2.66 -39.03 9.52
CA LEU A 557 -4.02 -39.57 9.57
C LEU A 557 -4.35 -40.48 8.38
N ASP A 558 -3.42 -40.64 7.43
CA ASP A 558 -3.64 -41.32 6.15
C ASP A 558 -4.89 -40.79 5.41
N ARG A 559 -4.96 -39.46 5.29
CA ARG A 559 -6.06 -38.73 4.64
C ARG A 559 -5.55 -37.92 3.45
N ASP A 560 -6.39 -37.81 2.44
CA ASP A 560 -6.16 -36.84 1.36
C ASP A 560 -6.18 -35.41 1.92
N PRO A 561 -5.16 -34.57 1.61
CA PRO A 561 -5.03 -33.23 2.16
C PRO A 561 -6.08 -32.23 1.64
N VAL A 562 -6.71 -32.49 0.48
CA VAL A 562 -7.87 -31.70 0.01
C VAL A 562 -9.11 -32.06 0.82
N GLU A 563 -9.36 -33.35 1.03
CA GLU A 563 -10.51 -33.82 1.83
C GLU A 563 -10.40 -33.39 3.29
N LEU A 564 -9.21 -33.48 3.90
CA LEU A 564 -9.00 -33.02 5.28
C LEU A 564 -9.32 -31.53 5.42
N ARG A 565 -8.91 -30.71 4.46
CA ARG A 565 -9.27 -29.29 4.43
C ARG A 565 -10.77 -29.12 4.29
N ARG A 566 -11.38 -29.78 3.30
CA ARG A 566 -12.82 -29.68 3.00
C ARG A 566 -13.69 -29.97 4.23
N GLN A 567 -13.38 -31.03 4.98
CA GLN A 567 -14.08 -31.40 6.21
C GLN A 567 -14.08 -30.28 7.27
N ASN A 568 -12.96 -29.54 7.36
CA ASN A 568 -12.74 -28.56 8.41
C ASN A 568 -13.08 -27.12 8.01
N LEU A 569 -13.45 -26.83 6.76
CA LEU A 569 -13.74 -25.47 6.31
C LEU A 569 -14.95 -24.84 7.01
N LEU A 570 -14.85 -23.52 7.23
CA LEU A 570 -16.01 -22.68 7.55
C LEU A 570 -16.95 -22.56 6.35
N ASN A 571 -18.24 -22.58 6.63
CA ASN A 571 -19.28 -22.43 5.61
C ASN A 571 -19.60 -20.96 5.32
N HIS A 572 -20.17 -20.71 4.13
CA HIS A 572 -20.79 -19.42 3.84
C HIS A 572 -21.91 -19.13 4.86
N GLY A 573 -21.87 -17.95 5.48
CA GLY A 573 -22.79 -17.53 6.54
C GLY A 573 -22.40 -18.00 7.96
N GLU A 574 -21.31 -18.76 8.12
CA GLU A 574 -20.78 -19.13 9.44
C GLU A 574 -19.90 -18.02 10.01
N GLU A 575 -19.92 -17.82 11.33
CA GLU A 575 -19.02 -16.86 11.99
C GLU A 575 -17.61 -17.46 12.13
N PHE A 576 -16.58 -16.69 11.80
CA PHE A 576 -15.17 -17.08 12.05
C PHE A 576 -14.89 -17.22 13.56
N ALA A 577 -15.36 -16.23 14.32
CA ALA A 577 -15.43 -16.28 15.76
C ALA A 577 -16.75 -15.68 16.27
N PRO A 578 -17.23 -16.08 17.46
CA PRO A 578 -18.45 -15.54 18.02
C PRO A 578 -18.46 -14.00 18.00
N GLY A 579 -19.45 -13.42 17.31
CA GLY A 579 -19.61 -11.97 17.17
C GLY A 579 -18.87 -11.34 15.99
N ASP A 580 -18.09 -12.09 15.23
CA ASP A 580 -17.54 -11.63 13.96
C ASP A 580 -18.61 -11.52 12.87
N THR A 581 -18.27 -10.80 11.80
CA THR A 581 -19.12 -10.82 10.60
C THR A 581 -19.05 -12.23 9.97
N PRO A 582 -20.21 -12.83 9.67
CA PRO A 582 -20.24 -14.12 8.99
C PRO A 582 -19.44 -14.15 7.69
N ILE A 583 -18.85 -15.30 7.38
CA ILE A 583 -18.08 -15.55 6.17
C ILE A 583 -18.97 -15.37 4.94
N ASP A 584 -18.59 -14.43 4.07
CA ASP A 584 -19.23 -14.23 2.77
C ASP A 584 -18.55 -15.07 1.66
N GLY A 585 -17.39 -15.67 1.96
CA GLY A 585 -16.64 -16.53 1.06
C GLY A 585 -17.25 -17.93 0.89
N LYS A 586 -17.01 -18.55 -0.27
CA LYS A 586 -17.34 -19.95 -0.55
C LYS A 586 -16.05 -20.76 -0.66
N PHE A 587 -15.52 -21.13 0.50
CA PHE A 587 -14.19 -21.75 0.56
C PHE A 587 -14.15 -23.14 -0.06
N GLU A 588 -15.20 -23.94 0.11
CA GLU A 588 -15.30 -25.27 -0.53
C GLU A 588 -15.26 -25.13 -2.06
N GLU A 589 -16.07 -24.24 -2.64
CA GLU A 589 -16.07 -23.98 -4.09
C GLU A 589 -14.67 -23.53 -4.57
N SER A 590 -13.98 -22.71 -3.77
CA SER A 590 -12.63 -22.24 -4.10
C SER A 590 -11.59 -23.35 -4.05
N LEU A 591 -11.65 -24.20 -3.02
CA LEU A 591 -10.75 -25.35 -2.85
C LEU A 591 -10.96 -26.37 -3.98
N SER A 592 -12.21 -26.70 -4.30
CA SER A 592 -12.54 -27.66 -5.36
C SER A 592 -12.06 -27.17 -6.73
N ARG A 593 -12.24 -25.87 -7.04
CA ARG A 593 -11.72 -25.28 -8.28
C ARG A 593 -10.20 -25.21 -8.32
N ALA A 594 -9.54 -24.95 -7.18
CA ALA A 594 -8.08 -24.97 -7.11
C ALA A 594 -7.53 -26.38 -7.35
N ALA A 595 -8.12 -27.39 -6.70
CA ALA A 595 -7.76 -28.80 -6.87
C ALA A 595 -7.98 -29.28 -8.31
N GLU A 596 -9.11 -28.92 -8.93
CA GLU A 596 -9.39 -29.19 -10.34
C GLU A 596 -8.36 -28.51 -11.25
N GLY A 597 -8.07 -27.23 -11.02
CA GLY A 597 -7.15 -26.44 -11.82
C GLY A 597 -5.71 -26.97 -11.82
N ILE A 598 -5.27 -27.57 -10.70
CA ILE A 598 -3.97 -28.26 -10.63
C ILE A 598 -4.07 -29.73 -11.02
N ARG A 599 -5.26 -30.23 -11.38
CA ARG A 599 -5.56 -31.62 -11.75
C ARG A 599 -5.24 -32.61 -10.63
N TRP A 600 -5.57 -32.26 -9.39
CA TRP A 600 -5.21 -32.98 -8.16
C TRP A 600 -5.31 -34.52 -8.26
N THR A 601 -6.41 -35.02 -8.84
CA THR A 601 -6.71 -36.46 -8.95
C THR A 601 -5.94 -37.21 -10.05
N GLN A 602 -5.21 -36.51 -10.92
CA GLN A 602 -4.44 -37.15 -11.99
C GLN A 602 -3.04 -37.54 -11.51
N ALA A 603 -2.41 -38.54 -12.14
CA ALA A 603 -1.01 -38.83 -11.87
C ALA A 603 -0.13 -37.58 -12.14
N THR A 604 0.85 -37.35 -11.28
CA THR A 604 1.92 -36.38 -11.53
C THR A 604 3.08 -37.07 -12.23
N ALA A 605 3.87 -36.30 -13.01
CA ALA A 605 5.15 -36.80 -13.51
C ALA A 605 6.08 -37.10 -12.32
N ALA A 606 7.02 -38.03 -12.50
CA ALA A 606 7.88 -38.53 -11.42
C ALA A 606 8.74 -37.43 -10.74
N ASP A 607 9.04 -36.35 -11.46
CA ASP A 607 9.83 -35.20 -11.02
C ASP A 607 8.99 -34.03 -10.50
N ARG A 608 7.67 -34.22 -10.32
CA ARG A 608 6.72 -33.14 -9.97
C ARG A 608 5.79 -33.53 -8.84
N ALA A 609 5.55 -32.57 -7.95
CA ALA A 609 4.54 -32.65 -6.90
C ALA A 609 3.46 -31.58 -7.10
N ARG A 610 2.31 -31.79 -6.45
CA ARG A 610 1.23 -30.81 -6.35
C ARG A 610 0.98 -30.52 -4.88
N GLY A 611 0.65 -29.28 -4.58
CA GLY A 611 0.25 -28.83 -3.25
C GLY A 611 -0.86 -27.82 -3.38
N VAL A 612 -1.68 -27.73 -2.34
CA VAL A 612 -2.80 -26.80 -2.27
C VAL A 612 -2.91 -26.28 -0.85
N ALA A 613 -3.14 -24.98 -0.72
CA ALA A 613 -3.19 -24.29 0.55
C ALA A 613 -4.37 -23.32 0.58
N MET A 614 -4.96 -23.15 1.75
CA MET A 614 -6.07 -22.24 1.99
C MET A 614 -5.67 -21.15 2.98
N MET A 615 -5.96 -19.90 2.64
CA MET A 615 -5.60 -18.75 3.48
C MET A 615 -6.81 -17.84 3.68
N LEU A 616 -7.08 -17.48 4.93
CA LEU A 616 -8.01 -16.42 5.29
C LEU A 616 -7.24 -15.16 5.64
N LYS A 617 -7.56 -14.03 5.00
CA LYS A 617 -6.93 -12.75 5.28
C LYS A 617 -7.91 -11.78 5.91
N ALA A 618 -7.55 -11.22 7.07
CA ALA A 618 -8.28 -10.12 7.68
C ALA A 618 -8.23 -8.85 6.80
N SER A 619 -9.32 -8.07 6.84
CA SER A 619 -9.40 -6.76 6.20
C SER A 619 -9.62 -5.65 7.23
N ILE A 620 -9.15 -4.44 6.94
CA ILE A 620 -9.41 -3.22 7.71
C ILE A 620 -10.85 -2.79 7.40
N ALA A 621 -11.82 -3.46 8.03
CA ALA A 621 -13.23 -3.12 8.04
C ALA A 621 -13.79 -3.26 9.47
N PRO A 622 -14.69 -2.37 9.93
CA PRO A 622 -15.27 -1.24 9.20
C PRO A 622 -14.26 -0.11 8.97
N SER A 623 -14.37 0.56 7.82
CA SER A 623 -13.53 1.70 7.45
C SER A 623 -14.35 2.70 6.62
N VAL A 624 -13.77 3.86 6.30
CA VAL A 624 -14.49 4.96 5.64
C VAL A 624 -13.94 5.26 4.24
N SER A 625 -14.85 5.44 3.28
CA SER A 625 -14.55 5.96 1.93
C SER A 625 -15.69 6.83 1.42
N GLU A 626 -15.33 7.89 0.72
CA GLU A 626 -16.28 8.82 0.11
C GLU A 626 -16.01 8.95 -1.39
N ALA A 627 -17.04 9.33 -2.14
CA ALA A 627 -16.96 9.57 -3.56
C ALA A 627 -17.96 10.66 -3.99
N ILE A 628 -17.59 11.44 -5.00
CA ILE A 628 -18.49 12.37 -5.67
C ILE A 628 -18.59 11.95 -7.13
N VAL A 629 -19.81 11.92 -7.68
CA VAL A 629 -20.06 11.67 -9.09
C VAL A 629 -20.75 12.89 -9.68
N ARG A 630 -20.09 13.53 -10.65
CA ARG A 630 -20.61 14.70 -11.36
C ARG A 630 -21.07 14.29 -12.75
N LEU A 631 -22.35 14.45 -13.04
CA LEU A 631 -22.90 14.31 -14.39
C LEU A 631 -22.98 15.69 -15.06
N HIS A 632 -22.33 15.82 -16.20
CA HIS A 632 -22.29 17.04 -17.00
C HIS A 632 -23.47 17.11 -18.00
N ALA A 633 -23.70 18.29 -18.55
CA ALA A 633 -24.84 18.55 -19.45
C ALA A 633 -24.80 17.75 -20.76
N ASP A 634 -23.61 17.38 -21.22
CA ASP A 634 -23.37 16.53 -22.40
C ASP A 634 -23.51 15.02 -22.10
N ALA A 635 -23.78 14.67 -20.84
CA ALA A 635 -23.83 13.32 -20.26
C ALA A 635 -22.48 12.66 -19.99
N SER A 636 -21.35 13.38 -20.16
CA SER A 636 -20.08 12.94 -19.61
C SER A 636 -20.12 12.94 -18.07
N VAL A 637 -19.25 12.14 -17.46
CA VAL A 637 -19.25 11.89 -16.01
C VAL A 637 -17.85 12.05 -15.46
N THR A 638 -17.71 12.80 -14.38
CA THR A 638 -16.48 12.85 -13.58
C THR A 638 -16.69 12.15 -12.24
N VAL A 639 -15.84 11.18 -11.93
CA VAL A 639 -15.82 10.48 -10.64
C VAL A 639 -14.63 10.99 -9.84
N LEU A 640 -14.90 11.51 -8.64
CA LEU A 640 -13.90 11.95 -7.68
C LEU A 640 -13.83 10.92 -6.57
N ALA A 641 -12.72 10.18 -6.51
CA ALA A 641 -12.45 9.18 -5.50
C ALA A 641 -10.95 9.12 -5.22
N SER A 642 -10.59 8.87 -3.96
CA SER A 642 -9.20 8.95 -3.51
C SER A 642 -8.49 7.61 -3.40
N THR A 643 -9.05 6.56 -4.00
CA THR A 643 -8.31 5.31 -4.17
C THR A 643 -7.14 5.53 -5.11
N VAL A 644 -5.94 5.23 -4.67
CA VAL A 644 -4.70 5.42 -5.43
C VAL A 644 -4.56 4.30 -6.46
N GLU A 645 -4.20 4.66 -7.68
CA GLU A 645 -3.84 3.71 -8.74
C GLU A 645 -2.37 3.32 -8.60
N LEU A 646 -2.11 2.12 -8.09
CA LEU A 646 -0.77 1.55 -7.92
C LEU A 646 -0.42 0.56 -9.06
N GLY A 647 -1.37 0.35 -9.98
CA GLY A 647 -1.32 -0.66 -11.03
C GLY A 647 -2.44 -1.69 -10.97
N GLN A 648 -3.20 -1.76 -9.89
CA GLN A 648 -4.27 -2.76 -9.68
C GLN A 648 -5.53 -2.52 -10.52
N GLY A 649 -5.69 -1.36 -11.16
CA GLY A 649 -6.83 -1.06 -12.06
C GLY A 649 -8.01 -0.42 -11.35
N ALA A 650 -7.78 0.29 -10.26
CA ALA A 650 -8.82 0.97 -9.51
C ALA A 650 -9.58 2.00 -10.36
N ARG A 651 -8.88 2.76 -11.23
CA ARG A 651 -9.55 3.75 -12.10
C ARG A 651 -10.57 3.11 -13.03
N THR A 652 -10.18 2.02 -13.71
CA THR A 652 -11.07 1.28 -14.61
C THR A 652 -12.27 0.73 -13.85
N VAL A 653 -12.05 0.11 -12.69
CA VAL A 653 -13.13 -0.47 -11.87
C VAL A 653 -14.12 0.61 -11.40
N MET A 654 -13.64 1.75 -10.88
CA MET A 654 -14.53 2.85 -10.48
C MET A 654 -15.34 3.39 -11.66
N ALA A 655 -14.71 3.48 -12.85
CA ALA A 655 -15.39 3.91 -14.05
C ALA A 655 -16.48 2.92 -14.52
N GLN A 656 -16.20 1.61 -14.47
CA GLN A 656 -17.19 0.57 -14.81
C GLN A 656 -18.39 0.64 -13.86
N ILE A 657 -18.16 0.78 -12.55
CA ILE A 657 -19.23 0.89 -11.55
C ILE A 657 -20.11 2.12 -11.83
N ALA A 658 -19.52 3.29 -12.05
CA ALA A 658 -20.27 4.51 -12.36
C ALA A 658 -21.04 4.38 -13.69
N ALA A 659 -20.40 3.85 -14.74
CA ALA A 659 -20.99 3.67 -16.06
C ALA A 659 -22.22 2.73 -16.01
N GLU A 660 -22.11 1.61 -15.30
CA GLU A 660 -23.18 0.64 -15.11
C GLU A 660 -24.37 1.27 -14.37
N VAL A 661 -24.11 1.97 -13.27
CA VAL A 661 -25.15 2.62 -12.47
C VAL A 661 -25.82 3.76 -13.24
N LEU A 662 -25.10 4.53 -14.05
CA LEU A 662 -25.66 5.64 -14.83
C LEU A 662 -26.22 5.22 -16.20
N ALA A 663 -25.93 3.99 -16.66
CA ALA A 663 -26.16 3.50 -18.02
C ALA A 663 -25.62 4.46 -19.11
N VAL A 664 -24.38 4.91 -18.93
CA VAL A 664 -23.64 5.67 -19.94
C VAL A 664 -22.56 4.77 -20.58
N PRO A 665 -22.09 5.08 -21.81
CA PRO A 665 -20.90 4.42 -22.35
C PRO A 665 -19.73 4.54 -21.36
N LEU A 666 -18.86 3.53 -21.31
CA LEU A 666 -17.71 3.57 -20.43
C LEU A 666 -16.87 4.83 -20.73
N ASP A 667 -16.54 5.09 -21.99
CA ASP A 667 -15.67 6.20 -22.43
C ASP A 667 -16.15 7.60 -22.03
N TYR A 668 -17.40 7.74 -21.58
CA TYR A 668 -17.94 9.01 -21.08
C TYR A 668 -17.55 9.29 -19.62
N VAL A 669 -16.97 8.31 -18.93
CA VAL A 669 -16.63 8.40 -17.51
C VAL A 669 -15.13 8.66 -17.33
N THR A 670 -14.78 9.77 -16.67
CA THR A 670 -13.40 10.08 -16.26
C THR A 670 -13.28 9.95 -14.75
N VAL A 671 -12.24 9.26 -14.28
CA VAL A 671 -11.94 9.14 -12.84
C VAL A 671 -10.73 10.00 -12.53
N LEU A 672 -10.88 10.96 -11.61
CA LEU A 672 -9.78 11.83 -11.24
C LEU A 672 -8.76 11.11 -10.37
N THR A 673 -7.51 11.56 -10.51
CA THR A 673 -6.39 11.19 -9.67
C THR A 673 -6.57 11.74 -8.25
N PRO A 674 -6.10 11.04 -7.19
CA PRO A 674 -6.22 11.54 -5.82
C PRO A 674 -5.50 12.87 -5.62
N ASP A 675 -6.25 13.82 -5.09
CA ASP A 675 -5.81 15.15 -4.70
C ASP A 675 -6.64 15.58 -3.48
N THR A 676 -5.98 15.77 -2.34
CA THR A 676 -6.69 16.01 -1.07
C THR A 676 -7.44 17.34 -0.99
N SER A 677 -7.24 18.27 -1.94
CA SER A 677 -8.04 19.51 -2.02
C SER A 677 -9.30 19.37 -2.90
N VAL A 678 -9.36 18.34 -3.76
CA VAL A 678 -10.42 18.18 -4.76
C VAL A 678 -11.23 16.89 -4.55
N THR A 679 -10.55 15.80 -4.25
CA THR A 679 -11.15 14.47 -4.08
C THR A 679 -11.55 14.21 -2.63
N PRO A 680 -12.67 13.50 -2.38
CA PRO A 680 -13.19 13.29 -1.02
C PRO A 680 -12.37 12.27 -0.23
N TYR A 681 -12.61 12.16 1.08
CA TYR A 681 -11.78 11.35 1.96
C TYR A 681 -11.84 9.84 1.62
N ASP A 682 -10.67 9.22 1.51
CA ASP A 682 -10.52 7.77 1.63
C ASP A 682 -9.49 7.45 2.72
N GLN A 683 -9.82 6.49 3.58
CA GLN A 683 -8.95 6.12 4.70
C GLN A 683 -7.62 5.55 4.21
N THR A 684 -7.63 4.66 3.22
CA THR A 684 -6.42 3.96 2.77
C THR A 684 -6.66 3.16 1.48
N THR A 685 -5.71 3.24 0.56
CA THR A 685 -5.51 2.24 -0.49
C THR A 685 -4.61 1.12 0.04
N SER A 686 -5.22 0.23 0.80
CA SER A 686 -4.60 -0.99 1.35
C SER A 686 -5.69 -2.02 1.64
N SER A 687 -5.32 -3.17 2.21
CA SER A 687 -6.29 -4.16 2.71
C SER A 687 -7.29 -4.75 1.69
N SER A 688 -7.01 -4.67 0.39
CA SER A 688 -7.89 -5.20 -0.66
C SER A 688 -9.32 -4.62 -0.63
N ARG A 689 -9.48 -3.35 -0.21
CA ARG A 689 -10.79 -2.74 0.05
C ARG A 689 -11.33 -1.82 -1.03
N SER A 690 -10.50 -1.39 -2.00
CA SER A 690 -10.88 -0.33 -2.96
C SER A 690 -12.16 -0.67 -3.72
N THR A 691 -12.25 -1.87 -4.31
CA THR A 691 -13.44 -2.30 -5.06
C THR A 691 -14.69 -2.36 -4.18
N THR A 692 -14.57 -2.88 -2.95
CA THR A 692 -15.73 -3.11 -2.08
C THR A 692 -16.21 -1.84 -1.38
N LEU A 693 -15.31 -0.96 -0.94
CA LEU A 693 -15.68 0.21 -0.15
C LEU A 693 -15.71 1.50 -0.96
N VAL A 694 -14.67 1.79 -1.74
CA VAL A 694 -14.66 2.96 -2.63
C VAL A 694 -15.62 2.71 -3.80
N GLY A 695 -15.62 1.51 -4.38
CA GLY A 695 -16.58 1.14 -5.41
C GLY A 695 -18.03 1.24 -4.93
N ARG A 696 -18.30 0.90 -3.66
CA ARG A 696 -19.63 1.12 -3.07
C ARG A 696 -19.96 2.60 -2.89
N ALA A 697 -19.00 3.43 -2.46
CA ALA A 697 -19.21 4.88 -2.38
C ALA A 697 -19.52 5.47 -3.77
N VAL A 698 -18.81 5.05 -4.81
CA VAL A 698 -19.09 5.46 -6.21
C VAL A 698 -20.47 4.97 -6.65
N GLN A 699 -20.85 3.73 -6.33
CA GLN A 699 -22.17 3.18 -6.64
C GLN A 699 -23.28 4.01 -5.98
N GLU A 700 -23.12 4.38 -4.70
CA GLU A 700 -24.09 5.19 -3.95
C GLU A 700 -24.17 6.62 -4.50
N ALA A 701 -23.02 7.26 -4.82
CA ALA A 701 -22.97 8.58 -5.45
C ALA A 701 -23.65 8.60 -6.83
N ALA A 702 -23.37 7.60 -7.67
CA ALA A 702 -24.01 7.46 -8.98
C ALA A 702 -25.52 7.19 -8.86
N ALA A 703 -25.95 6.40 -7.86
CA ALA A 703 -27.37 6.17 -7.61
C ALA A 703 -28.11 7.44 -7.14
N ASP A 704 -27.45 8.31 -6.39
CA ASP A 704 -27.98 9.62 -6.01
C ASP A 704 -28.21 10.52 -7.23
N VAL A 705 -27.26 10.57 -8.18
CA VAL A 705 -27.47 11.25 -9.48
C VAL A 705 -28.70 10.71 -10.20
N VAL A 706 -28.88 9.38 -10.24
CA VAL A 706 -30.08 8.76 -10.86
C VAL A 706 -31.36 9.19 -10.15
N ALA A 707 -31.37 9.23 -8.82
CA ALA A 707 -32.52 9.65 -8.04
C ALA A 707 -32.89 11.11 -8.31
N GLN A 708 -31.91 12.01 -8.43
CA GLN A 708 -32.11 13.41 -8.79
C GLN A 708 -32.67 13.55 -10.23
N LEU A 709 -32.12 12.81 -11.19
CA LEU A 709 -32.61 12.77 -12.57
C LEU A 709 -34.06 12.30 -12.67
N ILE A 710 -34.43 11.25 -11.92
CA ILE A 710 -35.82 10.76 -11.86
C ILE A 710 -36.74 11.86 -11.32
N ARG A 711 -36.31 12.57 -10.27
CA ARG A 711 -37.08 13.67 -9.68
C ARG A 711 -37.32 14.81 -10.68
N ILE A 712 -36.27 15.22 -11.39
CA ILE A 712 -36.34 16.25 -12.45
C ILE A 712 -37.25 15.78 -13.59
N ALA A 713 -37.12 14.53 -14.03
CA ALA A 713 -37.95 13.96 -15.08
C ALA A 713 -39.42 13.85 -14.68
N SER A 714 -39.71 13.46 -13.44
CA SER A 714 -41.08 13.41 -12.89
C SER A 714 -41.77 14.77 -12.94
N ILE A 715 -41.07 15.85 -12.57
CA ILE A 715 -41.59 17.22 -12.65
C ILE A 715 -41.89 17.58 -14.12
N ARG A 716 -40.94 17.35 -15.03
CA ARG A 716 -41.12 17.67 -16.45
C ARG A 716 -42.20 16.85 -17.16
N LEU A 717 -42.42 15.61 -16.72
CA LEU A 717 -43.41 14.71 -17.29
C LEU A 717 -44.79 14.84 -16.61
N GLY A 718 -44.92 15.68 -15.58
CA GLY A 718 -46.17 15.89 -14.85
C GLY A 718 -46.61 14.68 -14.02
N VAL A 719 -45.70 13.79 -13.62
CA VAL A 719 -46.02 12.53 -12.92
C VAL A 719 -45.57 12.58 -11.46
N ARG A 720 -46.52 12.56 -10.52
CA ARG A 720 -46.25 12.59 -9.06
C ARG A 720 -45.54 11.33 -8.53
N SER A 721 -45.71 10.19 -9.20
CA SER A 721 -45.05 8.92 -8.86
C SER A 721 -45.12 7.93 -10.03
N GLY A 722 -44.05 7.16 -10.26
CA GLY A 722 -44.07 6.03 -11.21
C GLY A 722 -43.08 6.09 -12.37
N VAL A 723 -42.17 7.06 -12.44
CA VAL A 723 -41.06 7.04 -13.40
C VAL A 723 -40.04 6.01 -12.91
N ARG A 724 -39.92 4.90 -13.63
CA ARG A 724 -38.91 3.86 -13.36
C ARG A 724 -37.83 3.88 -14.43
N ARG A 725 -36.61 3.53 -14.03
CA ARG A 725 -35.51 3.29 -14.97
C ARG A 725 -35.83 2.03 -15.78
N ALA A 726 -35.90 2.15 -17.10
CA ALA A 726 -35.91 0.98 -17.97
C ALA A 726 -34.48 0.42 -18.04
N ARG A 727 -34.35 -0.91 -18.23
CA ARG A 727 -33.04 -1.58 -18.42
C ARG A 727 -32.20 -0.94 -19.55
N SER A 728 -32.85 -0.28 -20.51
CA SER A 728 -32.20 0.41 -21.64
C SER A 728 -32.32 1.94 -21.55
N ARG A 729 -31.25 2.63 -21.13
CA ARG A 729 -30.90 4.07 -21.31
C ARG A 729 -32.04 5.14 -21.30
N SER A 730 -33.22 4.83 -20.78
CA SER A 730 -34.44 5.63 -20.90
C SER A 730 -35.28 5.55 -19.63
N LEU A 731 -35.98 6.65 -19.33
CA LEU A 731 -36.97 6.73 -18.27
C LEU A 731 -38.35 6.49 -18.88
N ARG A 732 -39.18 5.65 -18.25
CA ARG A 732 -40.51 5.31 -18.73
C ARG A 732 -41.58 5.54 -17.68
N HIS A 733 -42.75 5.97 -18.14
CA HIS A 733 -44.01 5.91 -17.41
C HIS A 733 -45.17 5.73 -18.39
N GLY A 734 -46.04 4.72 -18.17
CA GLY A 734 -47.30 4.52 -18.91
C GLY A 734 -47.21 4.64 -20.44
N GLY A 735 -46.27 3.92 -21.08
CA GLY A 735 -46.10 3.94 -22.55
C GLY A 735 -45.34 5.15 -23.13
N ARG A 736 -45.19 6.26 -22.38
CA ARG A 736 -44.44 7.45 -22.83
C ARG A 736 -42.93 7.30 -22.57
N ARG A 737 -42.10 7.50 -23.60
CA ARG A 737 -40.62 7.51 -23.50
C ARG A 737 -40.10 8.94 -23.45
N ALA A 738 -39.30 9.27 -22.43
CA ALA A 738 -38.44 10.44 -22.45
C ALA A 738 -37.05 10.00 -22.96
N HIS A 739 -36.75 10.25 -24.23
CA HIS A 739 -35.37 10.17 -24.72
C HIS A 739 -34.57 11.37 -24.17
N ARG A 740 -33.35 11.13 -23.68
CA ARG A 740 -32.45 12.21 -23.19
C ARG A 740 -32.26 13.34 -24.23
N SER A 741 -32.42 13.07 -25.52
CA SER A 741 -32.37 14.08 -26.60
C SER A 741 -33.45 15.16 -26.49
N ARG A 742 -34.63 14.88 -25.90
CA ARG A 742 -35.67 15.92 -25.69
C ARG A 742 -35.37 16.86 -24.52
N CYS A 743 -34.44 16.52 -23.63
CA CYS A 743 -33.92 17.49 -22.67
C CYS A 743 -32.92 18.48 -23.30
N ARG A 744 -32.38 18.20 -24.50
CA ARG A 744 -31.51 19.13 -25.25
C ARG A 744 -32.29 20.25 -25.96
N ARG A 745 -33.55 20.02 -26.37
CA ARG A 745 -34.35 21.03 -27.11
C ARG A 745 -34.98 22.12 -26.23
N ALA A 746 -35.18 21.88 -24.93
CA ALA A 746 -35.78 22.89 -24.04
C ALA A 746 -34.79 23.95 -23.51
N GLY A 747 -33.57 24.01 -24.07
CA GLY A 747 -32.62 25.11 -23.86
C GLY A 747 -32.51 26.07 -25.04
N ALA A 748 -33.36 25.91 -26.07
CA ALA A 748 -33.29 26.69 -27.30
C ALA A 748 -34.37 27.80 -27.39
N ASP A 749 -35.51 27.68 -26.70
CA ASP A 749 -36.62 28.66 -26.77
C ASP A 749 -36.78 29.54 -25.53
N GLY A 750 -35.69 29.81 -24.83
CA GLY A 750 -35.69 30.78 -23.73
C GLY A 750 -34.33 31.44 -23.64
N GLY A 751 -34.25 32.71 -24.03
CA GLY A 751 -33.08 33.57 -23.88
C GLY A 751 -32.66 33.67 -22.41
N ALA A 752 -31.87 32.70 -21.96
CA ALA A 752 -31.13 32.72 -20.71
C ALA A 752 -29.89 31.84 -20.93
N ALA A 753 -28.71 32.42 -20.70
CA ALA A 753 -27.40 31.79 -20.79
C ALA A 753 -27.42 30.27 -20.52
N ARG A 754 -26.72 29.48 -21.36
CA ARG A 754 -26.47 28.05 -21.17
C ARG A 754 -25.89 27.79 -19.77
N ARG A 755 -26.74 27.62 -18.77
CA ARG A 755 -26.28 27.38 -17.40
C ARG A 755 -25.70 25.97 -17.35
N GLN A 756 -24.39 25.86 -17.17
CA GLN A 756 -23.65 24.61 -16.97
C GLN A 756 -23.98 24.00 -15.59
N HIS A 757 -25.25 23.71 -15.31
CA HIS A 757 -25.64 23.04 -14.08
C HIS A 757 -25.31 21.55 -14.18
N ALA A 758 -24.25 21.12 -13.50
CA ALA A 758 -23.95 19.71 -13.32
C ALA A 758 -24.76 19.12 -12.15
N ILE A 759 -25.14 17.85 -12.26
CA ILE A 759 -25.79 17.12 -11.17
C ILE A 759 -24.69 16.43 -10.36
N LEU A 760 -24.65 16.73 -9.06
CA LEU A 760 -23.69 16.18 -8.12
C LEU A 760 -24.36 15.11 -7.28
N GLY A 761 -23.83 13.89 -7.34
CA GLY A 761 -24.18 12.82 -6.42
C GLY A 761 -23.08 12.61 -5.40
N ASN A 762 -23.47 12.41 -4.15
CA ASN A 762 -22.55 12.16 -3.04
C ASN A 762 -22.73 10.75 -2.48
N GLY A 763 -21.63 10.05 -2.27
CA GLY A 763 -21.61 8.72 -1.67
C GLY A 763 -20.64 8.68 -0.51
N SER A 764 -21.08 8.11 0.61
CA SER A 764 -20.23 7.89 1.79
C SER A 764 -20.50 6.52 2.35
N ARG A 765 -19.46 5.68 2.40
CA ARG A 765 -19.52 4.38 3.03
C ARG A 765 -18.72 4.37 4.31
N ARG A 766 -19.43 4.28 5.43
CA ARG A 766 -18.87 3.82 6.70
C ARG A 766 -19.20 2.34 6.85
N GLY A 767 -18.20 1.49 7.10
CA GLY A 767 -18.47 0.12 7.52
C GLY A 767 -19.40 0.15 8.75
N ARG A 768 -20.48 -0.62 8.72
CA ARG A 768 -21.45 -0.65 9.82
C ARG A 768 -20.93 -1.58 10.90
N ASP A 769 -20.79 -1.08 12.12
CA ASP A 769 -20.77 -1.92 13.31
C ASP A 769 -22.18 -2.53 13.48
N GLN A 770 -22.29 -3.85 13.35
CA GLN A 770 -23.58 -4.55 13.38
C GLN A 770 -24.21 -4.56 14.78
N SER A 771 -23.44 -4.25 15.85
CA SER A 771 -23.92 -4.17 17.23
C SER A 771 -25.08 -3.16 17.39
N ARG A 772 -25.04 -2.04 16.65
CA ARG A 772 -26.04 -0.94 16.74
C ARG A 772 -27.38 -1.22 16.07
N ARG A 773 -27.54 -2.36 15.37
CA ARG A 773 -28.86 -2.76 14.83
C ARG A 773 -29.79 -3.33 15.90
N ARG A 774 -29.26 -3.88 17.01
CA ARG A 774 -30.08 -4.38 18.12
C ARG A 774 -30.69 -3.23 18.94
N ASP A 775 -29.91 -2.20 19.27
CA ASP A 775 -30.40 -1.05 20.06
C ASP A 775 -31.52 -0.24 19.39
N ARG A 776 -31.47 -0.06 18.06
CA ARG A 776 -32.53 0.68 17.34
C ARG A 776 -33.85 -0.08 17.24
N ARG A 777 -33.85 -1.42 17.38
CA ARG A 777 -35.08 -2.22 17.44
C ARG A 777 -35.71 -2.17 18.83
N ASP A 778 -34.91 -2.14 19.90
CA ASP A 778 -35.43 -2.03 21.27
C ASP A 778 -35.92 -0.62 21.62
N HIS A 779 -35.26 0.43 21.10
CA HIS A 779 -35.73 1.80 21.32
C HIS A 779 -37.07 2.09 20.63
N ARG A 780 -37.35 1.43 19.48
CA ARG A 780 -38.66 1.53 18.81
C ARG A 780 -39.77 0.73 19.49
N ARG A 781 -39.46 -0.33 20.25
CA ARG A 781 -40.45 -1.07 21.04
C ARG A 781 -40.85 -0.35 22.34
N ARG A 782 -39.93 0.41 22.95
CA ARG A 782 -40.24 1.19 24.18
C ARG A 782 -40.98 2.50 23.93
N LEU A 783 -41.00 3.02 22.69
CA LEU A 783 -41.71 4.25 22.32
C LEU A 783 -43.17 4.05 21.88
N CYS A 784 -43.63 2.80 21.69
CA CYS A 784 -45.03 2.49 21.31
C CYS A 784 -45.96 2.20 22.50
N LEU A 785 -45.50 2.22 23.76
CA LEU A 785 -46.32 1.91 24.94
C LEU A 785 -46.58 3.09 25.89
N ARG A 786 -46.29 4.33 25.48
CA ARG A 786 -46.59 5.53 26.27
C ARG A 786 -47.12 6.69 25.42
N ARG A 787 -48.25 6.49 24.74
CA ARG A 787 -49.11 7.59 24.24
C ARG A 787 -50.57 7.15 24.21
N GLY A 788 -51.20 7.16 25.38
CA GLY A 788 -52.66 7.20 25.53
C GLY A 788 -53.00 8.34 26.48
N ARG A 789 -53.94 9.19 26.07
CA ARG A 789 -54.56 10.34 26.75
C ARG A 789 -53.92 11.72 26.51
N ARG A 790 -54.64 12.47 25.65
CA ARG A 790 -54.69 13.93 25.51
C ARG A 790 -55.61 14.54 26.57
N THR A 791 -55.41 15.82 26.85
CA THR A 791 -56.33 16.96 27.16
C THR A 791 -55.57 17.89 28.13
N LEU A 792 -55.63 19.22 28.15
CA LEU A 792 -56.23 20.32 27.37
C LEU A 792 -55.60 21.63 27.95
N HIS A 793 -55.74 22.75 27.24
CA HIS A 793 -55.61 24.16 27.70
C HIS A 793 -54.24 24.87 27.81
N GLN A 794 -54.05 25.76 26.81
CA GLN A 794 -53.94 27.24 26.87
C GLN A 794 -52.85 27.99 27.66
N SER A 795 -52.50 29.13 27.04
CA SER A 795 -51.84 30.37 27.52
C SER A 795 -50.31 30.39 27.69
N ASP A 796 -49.61 30.83 26.64
CA ASP A 796 -48.93 32.13 26.44
C ASP A 796 -48.24 32.87 27.63
N PRO A 797 -47.30 33.80 27.36
CA PRO A 797 -45.89 33.68 27.72
C PRO A 797 -45.46 34.79 28.71
N VAL A 798 -44.16 34.92 29.03
CA VAL A 798 -43.41 36.21 29.17
C VAL A 798 -42.10 36.09 29.98
N ARG A 799 -41.04 36.63 29.36
CA ARG A 799 -39.84 37.37 29.85
C ARG A 799 -39.13 36.98 31.16
N GLY A 800 -37.80 37.10 31.10
CA GLY A 800 -37.11 37.82 32.17
C GLY A 800 -35.67 37.38 32.46
N ALA A 801 -34.73 38.01 31.75
CA ALA A 801 -33.43 38.49 32.20
C ALA A 801 -32.80 37.97 33.51
N GLY A 802 -31.47 37.74 33.44
CA GLY A 802 -30.58 38.54 34.27
C GLY A 802 -29.54 37.83 35.14
N ARG A 803 -28.28 37.94 34.69
CA ARG A 803 -27.06 38.31 35.45
C ARG A 803 -26.49 37.37 36.54
N ARG A 804 -25.24 36.95 36.22
CA ARG A 804 -23.97 37.12 36.98
C ARG A 804 -23.99 36.89 38.51
N ARG A 805 -23.10 36.01 38.99
CA ARG A 805 -21.78 36.36 39.58
C ARG A 805 -21.02 35.13 40.10
N ARG A 806 -19.71 35.36 40.24
CA ARG A 806 -18.58 34.52 40.68
C ARG A 806 -18.71 34.08 42.16
N HIS A 807 -18.14 32.94 42.55
CA HIS A 807 -16.81 32.87 43.20
C HIS A 807 -16.39 31.46 43.63
N ALA A 808 -15.09 31.35 43.88
CA ALA A 808 -14.25 30.22 44.25
C ALA A 808 -14.61 29.50 45.57
N GLY A 809 -14.04 28.31 45.78
CA GLY A 809 -13.96 27.70 47.10
C GLY A 809 -13.41 26.27 47.08
N THR A 810 -12.24 26.11 47.70
CA THR A 810 -11.37 24.94 47.83
C THR A 810 -11.76 23.98 48.97
N ARG A 811 -11.04 22.84 49.04
CA ARG A 811 -10.84 21.86 50.15
C ARG A 811 -11.88 20.73 50.24
N ALA A 812 -11.61 19.53 50.78
CA ALA A 812 -10.44 18.68 51.06
C ALA A 812 -10.99 17.46 51.85
N TYR A 813 -10.36 16.29 51.69
CA TYR A 813 -10.16 15.20 52.66
C TYR A 813 -11.26 14.72 53.66
N ALA A 814 -11.51 13.40 53.64
CA ALA A 814 -11.55 12.49 54.82
C ALA A 814 -11.74 11.03 54.30
N THR A 815 -10.74 10.13 54.31
CA THR A 815 -10.33 9.18 55.37
C THR A 815 -11.45 8.52 56.20
N ARG A 816 -11.52 7.18 56.10
CA ARG A 816 -11.74 6.27 57.25
C ARG A 816 -10.86 5.01 57.12
N ARG A 817 -9.93 4.92 58.07
CA ARG A 817 -9.29 3.75 58.71
C ARG A 817 -10.35 3.04 59.60
N ASP A 818 -10.25 1.83 60.16
CA ASP A 818 -9.23 0.84 60.57
C ASP A 818 -9.91 -0.55 60.45
N GLY A 819 -9.32 -1.75 60.56
CA GLY A 819 -8.13 -2.37 61.15
C GLY A 819 -8.37 -3.90 61.07
N LEU A 820 -7.51 -4.86 61.38
CA LEU A 820 -6.21 -4.96 62.05
C LEU A 820 -5.61 -6.35 61.66
N GLN A 821 -4.29 -6.37 61.49
CA GLN A 821 -3.28 -7.34 62.01
C GLN A 821 -3.34 -8.85 61.72
N ARG A 822 -2.23 -9.63 61.68
CA ARG A 822 -0.75 -9.45 61.60
C ARG A 822 -0.11 -10.86 61.51
N GLY A 823 1.11 -10.92 60.97
CA GLY A 823 2.14 -11.95 61.25
C GLY A 823 2.24 -13.05 60.17
N ALA A 824 3.39 -13.50 59.67
CA ALA A 824 4.79 -13.28 60.02
C ALA A 824 5.70 -13.69 58.83
N THR A 825 6.91 -13.15 58.80
CA THR A 825 8.11 -13.66 58.10
C THR A 825 9.19 -13.89 59.18
N PRO A 826 10.40 -14.42 58.91
CA PRO A 826 10.98 -15.11 57.74
C PRO A 826 11.69 -16.44 58.13
N GLU A 827 12.21 -17.21 57.17
CA GLU A 827 13.43 -17.99 57.47
C GLU A 827 14.30 -18.30 56.23
N ARG A 828 15.60 -18.09 56.41
CA ARG A 828 16.71 -18.39 55.50
C ARG A 828 17.21 -19.80 55.80
N HIS A 829 17.58 -20.57 54.77
CA HIS A 829 18.69 -21.49 54.91
C HIS A 829 19.49 -21.63 53.61
N ALA A 830 20.79 -21.44 53.75
CA ALA A 830 21.81 -21.69 52.75
C ALA A 830 22.34 -23.13 52.91
N ARG A 831 22.73 -23.76 51.79
CA ARG A 831 24.07 -24.37 51.52
C ARG A 831 24.02 -25.67 50.71
N ARG A 832 25.02 -25.75 49.81
CA ARG A 832 25.83 -26.90 49.34
C ARG A 832 25.45 -27.59 48.00
N LEU A 833 26.40 -27.37 47.07
CA LEU A 833 26.82 -28.20 45.93
C LEU A 833 27.05 -29.68 46.31
N PRO A 834 27.11 -30.59 45.31
CA PRO A 834 28.43 -30.99 44.79
C PRO A 834 28.54 -31.11 43.25
N ARG A 835 29.79 -31.24 42.82
CA ARG A 835 30.35 -31.27 41.46
C ARG A 835 30.19 -32.62 40.72
N ALA A 836 30.18 -32.48 39.38
CA ALA A 836 30.90 -33.26 38.35
C ALA A 836 30.44 -34.66 37.85
N ALA A 837 30.17 -34.73 36.53
CA ALA A 837 30.77 -35.68 35.57
C ALA A 837 30.39 -35.24 34.12
N ARG A 838 31.30 -34.63 33.35
CA ARG A 838 32.06 -35.19 32.20
C ARG A 838 31.25 -36.05 31.19
N GLY A 839 31.12 -35.56 29.95
CA GLY A 839 30.66 -36.37 28.80
C GLY A 839 30.62 -35.65 27.44
N ARG A 840 31.81 -35.49 26.82
CA ARG A 840 32.16 -35.52 25.37
C ARG A 840 31.20 -34.95 24.29
N ARG A 841 31.74 -33.96 23.55
CA ARG A 841 31.46 -33.66 22.12
C ARG A 841 31.94 -34.80 21.22
N PRO A 842 31.35 -34.94 20.02
CA PRO A 842 32.08 -34.69 18.76
C PRO A 842 31.19 -33.88 17.80
N GLY A 843 31.62 -33.26 16.71
CA GLY A 843 32.89 -33.22 15.99
C GLY A 843 32.55 -32.45 14.69
N ALA A 844 33.37 -31.47 14.35
CA ALA A 844 33.21 -30.67 13.15
C ALA A 844 33.64 -31.46 11.90
N SER A 845 32.90 -31.32 10.80
CA SER A 845 33.36 -31.65 9.46
C SER A 845 33.02 -30.50 8.51
N ARG A 846 34.03 -29.64 8.28
CA ARG A 846 34.16 -28.78 7.09
C ARG A 846 34.81 -29.60 5.96
N VAL A 847 34.75 -29.06 4.73
CA VAL A 847 35.61 -29.25 3.53
C VAL A 847 34.79 -29.72 2.31
N PRO A 848 35.00 -29.21 1.07
CA PRO A 848 35.19 -27.82 0.64
C PRO A 848 34.42 -27.47 -0.66
N VAL A 849 34.46 -26.19 -1.04
CA VAL A 849 34.09 -25.65 -2.35
C VAL A 849 35.12 -26.08 -3.41
N ARG A 850 34.66 -26.46 -4.62
CA ARG A 850 35.48 -26.53 -5.84
C ARG A 850 34.83 -25.68 -6.94
N ARG A 851 35.64 -24.78 -7.50
CA ARG A 851 35.39 -23.98 -8.72
C ARG A 851 35.84 -24.75 -9.96
N GLU A 852 35.31 -24.31 -11.12
CA GLU A 852 35.73 -24.54 -12.52
C GLU A 852 35.41 -25.92 -13.12
N ARG A 853 34.40 -26.01 -14.00
CA ARG A 853 34.35 -25.49 -15.39
C ARG A 853 32.92 -25.10 -15.76
#